data_AF-A0A7X7EXA6-F1
#
_entry.id   AF-A0A7X7EXA6-F1
#
_cell.length_a   1.000
_cell.length_b   1.000
_cell.length_c   1.000
_cell.angle_alpha   90.00
_cell.angle_beta   90.00
_cell.angle_gamma   90.00
#
_symmetry.space_group_name_H-M   'P 1'
#
loop_
_entity.id
_entity.type
_entity.pdbx_description
1 polymer ?
#
loop_
_entity_poly.entity_id
_entity_poly.type
_entity_poly.pdbx_seq_one_letter_code
_entity_poly.pdbx_strand_id
1 'polypeptide(L)'
;MAELRFSALKELFSREPVEVSVPGEPVSTYFSENVFDKAKMERYLSREAYRAVMTAIDEGTPINRQIADQVATGMQAWAMEHGVTHSTHWFHPLTDATAEKHDSFVGRGEMGSIIEIFSGEVLVQQEPDASSFPSGGIRNTFEARGYTAWDVSSPAFIVGNTLCIPTVFVSYTGEALDYKTPLLRSLAVLDKAAVEVCHLFDKDVKKVIATLGWEQEYFLIDEALYYARPDLMLADRTLMGHPSSKDQQLSDHYFGSIPDRVKAFMKEFEFEAYKLGIPVKTRHNEVAPNQFECAPVFEEANLAVDHNQLIMDVMRRVARKHKFRVLFHEKPFAEVNGSGKHSNWSMMTDTGVNLLSPGKNPKTNMQFLTFLVNVIKAVNDNQELLRASVTNENNSYRLGGHEAPPSIISVFLGSYLSGILDSIASKVKDKKMTPQEKTEIKLGIGKIPGIFLDNTDRNRTSPFAFTGNRFEFRAVGSSANCSSAVIVLNAAVAHQLKAFADEVNAMADRGTKRDEAIFQVLKKCIIDSKRIRFEGDGYSAEWHKEAIRRGLSAESSVPRTLKAYSTPASCETLVGTGVFTERELESRVGVELEKFTKKLQIESRVLGDLAINHIVPTAVNYMTSLVDNVRGLREIFDDNDFLRLAGARKELIVSISDHISMIKKLVSEMIDQRRKANVMVDIYKKASAYESQVKPYLQEIRTHIDKLELVVDNELWPLPKYRELLFTR
;
A
#
# COMPACT_ATOMS: atom_id res chain seq x y z
N MET A 1 5.48 0.13 36.37
CA MET A 1 5.44 0.20 34.90
C MET A 1 6.62 0.93 34.28
N ALA A 2 7.17 2.01 34.86
CA ALA A 2 8.49 2.50 34.45
C ALA A 2 9.56 1.39 34.47
N GLU A 3 9.46 0.45 35.42
CA GLU A 3 10.27 -0.77 35.46
C GLU A 3 10.22 -1.59 34.16
N LEU A 4 9.06 -1.71 33.49
CA LEU A 4 8.96 -2.43 32.21
C LEU A 4 9.73 -1.71 31.10
N ARG A 5 9.61 -0.37 31.03
CA ARG A 5 10.37 0.46 30.08
C ARG A 5 11.87 0.32 30.30
N PHE A 6 12.36 0.46 31.54
CA PHE A 6 13.78 0.36 31.84
C PHE A 6 14.31 -1.08 31.70
N SER A 7 13.49 -2.09 31.99
CA SER A 7 13.81 -3.49 31.69
C SER A 7 13.97 -3.72 30.20
N ALA A 8 13.06 -3.16 29.37
CA ALA A 8 13.16 -3.25 27.92
C ALA A 8 14.41 -2.55 27.38
N LEU A 9 14.80 -1.39 27.93
CA LEU A 9 16.06 -0.73 27.57
C LEU A 9 17.29 -1.56 27.96
N LYS A 10 17.29 -2.13 29.16
CA LYS A 10 18.37 -3.00 29.62
C LYS A 10 18.50 -4.23 28.71
N GLU A 11 17.38 -4.82 28.32
CA GLU A 11 17.38 -5.94 27.37
C GLU A 11 17.94 -5.50 26.02
N LEU A 12 17.45 -4.38 25.46
CA LEU A 12 17.92 -3.83 24.19
C LEU A 12 19.45 -3.63 24.17
N PHE A 13 20.02 -2.99 25.21
CA PHE A 13 21.46 -2.73 25.27
C PHE A 13 22.32 -4.00 25.40
N SER A 14 21.72 -5.15 25.70
CA SER A 14 22.40 -6.44 25.74
C SER A 14 22.30 -7.23 24.43
N ARG A 15 21.59 -6.71 23.41
CA ARG A 15 21.34 -7.45 22.18
C ARG A 15 22.51 -7.39 21.22
N GLU A 16 22.95 -8.57 20.81
CA GLU A 16 23.91 -8.74 19.74
C GLU A 16 23.20 -9.02 18.41
N PRO A 17 23.82 -8.71 17.25
CA PRO A 17 23.32 -9.15 15.95
C PRO A 17 23.16 -10.66 15.88
N VAL A 18 22.00 -11.12 15.44
CA VAL A 18 21.75 -12.56 15.25
C VAL A 18 22.63 -13.05 14.10
N GLU A 19 23.31 -14.17 14.31
CA GLU A 19 24.13 -14.80 13.28
C GLU A 19 23.23 -15.37 12.16
N VAL A 20 23.53 -15.00 10.91
CA VAL A 20 22.77 -15.43 9.73
C VAL A 20 23.63 -16.30 8.83
N SER A 21 23.30 -17.59 8.80
CA SER A 21 23.89 -18.58 7.90
C SER A 21 23.25 -18.50 6.50
N VAL A 22 23.81 -17.65 5.65
CA VAL A 22 23.48 -17.62 4.21
C VAL A 22 24.57 -18.40 3.46
N PRO A 23 24.22 -19.28 2.50
CA PRO A 23 25.20 -19.97 1.65
C PRO A 23 26.17 -18.98 0.99
N GLY A 24 27.43 -19.38 0.84
CA GLY A 24 28.43 -18.60 0.09
C GLY A 24 28.28 -18.73 -1.44
N GLU A 25 27.34 -19.55 -1.90
CA GLU A 25 27.06 -19.79 -3.31
C GLU A 25 26.35 -18.58 -3.96
N PRO A 26 26.47 -18.40 -5.29
CA PRO A 26 25.77 -17.32 -5.99
C PRO A 26 24.25 -17.42 -5.82
N VAL A 27 23.56 -16.28 -5.71
CA VAL A 27 22.09 -16.21 -5.56
C VAL A 27 21.34 -17.08 -6.57
N SER A 28 21.84 -17.17 -7.82
CA SER A 28 21.24 -17.98 -8.89
C SER A 28 21.12 -19.48 -8.57
N THR A 29 21.85 -20.00 -7.56
CA THR A 29 21.80 -21.41 -7.16
C THR A 29 20.58 -21.76 -6.31
N TYR A 30 20.12 -20.81 -5.49
CA TYR A 30 18.97 -20.99 -4.59
C TYR A 30 17.80 -20.05 -4.90
N PHE A 31 17.93 -19.21 -5.92
CA PHE A 31 16.84 -18.34 -6.37
C PHE A 31 15.65 -19.18 -6.83
N SER A 32 14.45 -18.85 -6.34
CA SER A 32 13.21 -19.58 -6.58
C SER A 32 13.27 -21.06 -6.14
N GLU A 33 14.18 -21.46 -5.25
CA GLU A 33 14.27 -22.84 -4.74
C GLU A 33 12.92 -23.32 -4.18
N ASN A 34 12.23 -22.46 -3.43
CA ASN A 34 10.94 -22.72 -2.79
C ASN A 34 9.74 -22.38 -3.68
N VAL A 35 9.90 -22.29 -5.00
CA VAL A 35 8.82 -21.93 -5.93
C VAL A 35 8.65 -23.03 -6.98
N PHE A 36 7.43 -23.52 -7.16
CA PHE A 36 7.06 -24.47 -8.21
C PHE A 36 6.93 -23.75 -9.57
N ASP A 37 8.06 -23.24 -10.06
CA ASP A 37 8.17 -22.48 -11.31
C ASP A 37 8.06 -23.36 -12.56
N LYS A 38 8.11 -22.75 -13.76
CA LYS A 38 7.99 -23.46 -15.04
C LYS A 38 9.00 -24.59 -15.22
N ALA A 39 10.24 -24.42 -14.76
CA ALA A 39 11.28 -25.44 -14.90
C ALA A 39 11.00 -26.65 -13.99
N LYS A 40 10.52 -26.40 -12.77
CA LYS A 40 10.09 -27.47 -11.85
C LYS A 40 8.79 -28.11 -12.35
N MET A 41 7.84 -27.34 -12.84
CA MET A 41 6.64 -27.88 -13.50
C MET A 41 7.01 -28.81 -14.65
N GLU A 42 7.97 -28.45 -15.51
CA GLU A 42 8.42 -29.33 -16.62
C GLU A 42 9.05 -30.64 -16.12
N ARG A 43 9.73 -30.61 -14.96
CA ARG A 43 10.36 -31.78 -14.34
C ARG A 43 9.37 -32.71 -13.64
N TYR A 44 8.39 -32.16 -12.91
CA TYR A 44 7.50 -32.94 -12.04
C TYR A 44 6.12 -33.23 -12.66
N LEU A 45 5.70 -32.48 -13.68
CA LEU A 45 4.41 -32.70 -14.35
C LEU A 45 4.55 -33.62 -15.57
N SER A 46 3.45 -34.29 -15.91
CA SER A 46 3.35 -34.97 -17.21
C SER A 46 3.46 -33.94 -18.36
N ARG A 47 3.90 -34.37 -19.54
CA ARG A 47 3.98 -33.50 -20.73
C ARG A 47 2.62 -32.87 -21.09
N GLU A 48 1.54 -33.60 -20.86
CA GLU A 48 0.18 -33.13 -21.09
C GLU A 48 -0.21 -32.05 -20.07
N ALA A 49 0.00 -32.32 -18.78
CA ALA A 49 -0.30 -31.40 -17.70
C ALA A 49 0.52 -30.10 -17.80
N TYR A 50 1.83 -30.20 -18.08
CA TYR A 50 2.68 -29.02 -18.27
C TYR A 50 2.18 -28.12 -19.39
N ARG A 51 1.84 -28.70 -20.56
CA ARG A 51 1.29 -27.94 -21.69
C ARG A 51 -0.03 -27.28 -21.33
N ALA A 52 -0.92 -28.00 -20.67
CA ALA A 52 -2.21 -27.48 -20.25
C ALA A 52 -2.05 -26.30 -19.26
N VAL A 53 -1.13 -26.38 -18.30
CA VAL A 53 -0.83 -25.27 -17.38
C VAL A 53 -0.23 -24.08 -18.13
N MET A 54 0.70 -24.28 -19.08
CA MET A 54 1.24 -23.18 -19.87
C MET A 54 0.16 -22.49 -20.71
N THR A 55 -0.72 -23.25 -21.37
CA THR A 55 -1.87 -22.70 -22.10
C THR A 55 -2.83 -21.95 -21.17
N ALA A 56 -3.08 -22.45 -19.96
CA ALA A 56 -3.92 -21.77 -18.98
C ALA A 56 -3.30 -20.43 -18.52
N ILE A 57 -1.98 -20.37 -18.34
CA ILE A 57 -1.24 -19.14 -18.00
C ILE A 57 -1.27 -18.11 -19.15
N ASP A 58 -1.05 -18.57 -20.38
CA ASP A 58 -0.90 -17.68 -21.52
C ASP A 58 -2.26 -17.16 -22.03
N GLU A 59 -3.26 -18.04 -22.11
CA GLU A 59 -4.58 -17.79 -22.71
C GLU A 59 -5.71 -17.58 -21.68
N GLY A 60 -5.49 -17.84 -20.40
CA GLY A 60 -6.52 -17.72 -19.35
C GLY A 60 -7.60 -18.79 -19.42
N THR A 61 -7.27 -19.98 -19.95
CA THR A 61 -8.22 -21.10 -20.08
C THR A 61 -8.35 -21.90 -18.78
N PRO A 62 -9.54 -22.45 -18.47
CA PRO A 62 -9.75 -23.23 -17.25
C PRO A 62 -9.04 -24.60 -17.33
N ILE A 63 -8.45 -25.02 -16.21
CA ILE A 63 -7.89 -26.36 -16.07
C ILE A 63 -9.02 -27.36 -15.74
N ASN A 64 -9.12 -28.42 -16.53
CA ASN A 64 -10.10 -29.48 -16.26
C ASN A 64 -9.64 -30.37 -15.08
N ARG A 65 -10.58 -31.09 -14.47
CA ARG A 65 -10.31 -31.92 -13.27
C ARG A 65 -9.20 -32.97 -13.48
N GLN A 66 -9.20 -33.63 -14.63
CA GLN A 66 -8.21 -34.67 -14.94
C GLN A 66 -6.79 -34.09 -14.98
N ILE A 67 -6.61 -32.91 -15.58
CA ILE A 67 -5.33 -32.21 -15.57
C ILE A 67 -5.00 -31.72 -14.16
N ALA A 68 -5.97 -31.23 -13.40
CA ALA A 68 -5.75 -30.78 -12.03
C ALA A 68 -5.20 -31.90 -11.13
N ASP A 69 -5.70 -33.14 -11.26
CA ASP A 69 -5.19 -34.29 -10.50
C ASP A 69 -3.74 -34.63 -10.87
N GLN A 70 -3.40 -34.54 -12.16
CA GLN A 70 -2.01 -34.72 -12.62
C GLN A 70 -1.10 -33.63 -12.07
N VAL A 71 -1.58 -32.38 -12.03
CA VAL A 71 -0.83 -31.24 -11.47
C VAL A 71 -0.65 -31.41 -9.97
N ALA A 72 -1.70 -31.76 -9.23
CA ALA A 72 -1.65 -31.99 -7.79
C ALA A 72 -0.63 -33.09 -7.43
N THR A 73 -0.64 -34.20 -8.17
CA THR A 73 0.32 -35.30 -7.95
C THR A 73 1.78 -34.82 -8.10
N GLY A 74 2.08 -34.10 -9.19
CA GLY A 74 3.44 -33.59 -9.42
C GLY A 74 3.85 -32.49 -8.43
N MET A 75 2.92 -31.61 -8.06
CA MET A 75 3.13 -30.56 -7.06
C MET A 75 3.36 -31.15 -5.66
N GLN A 76 2.62 -32.21 -5.29
CA GLN A 76 2.79 -32.94 -4.04
C GLN A 76 4.16 -33.62 -3.99
N ALA A 77 4.58 -34.30 -5.07
CA ALA A 77 5.90 -34.93 -5.13
C ALA A 77 7.03 -33.92 -4.93
N TRP A 78 6.97 -32.78 -5.62
CA TRP A 78 7.92 -31.69 -5.42
C TRP A 78 7.90 -31.17 -3.97
N ALA A 79 6.73 -30.91 -3.41
CA ALA A 79 6.59 -30.38 -2.07
C ALA A 79 7.12 -31.36 -1.00
N MET A 80 6.83 -32.65 -1.13
CA MET A 80 7.29 -33.69 -0.20
C MET A 80 8.82 -33.86 -0.23
N GLU A 81 9.46 -33.71 -1.39
CA GLU A 81 10.94 -33.68 -1.49
C GLU A 81 11.56 -32.53 -0.67
N HIS A 82 10.80 -31.46 -0.44
CA HIS A 82 11.21 -30.30 0.38
C HIS A 82 10.72 -30.41 1.84
N GLY A 83 10.21 -31.58 2.26
CA GLY A 83 9.77 -31.82 3.64
C GLY A 83 8.43 -31.14 4.01
N VAL A 84 7.65 -30.73 3.01
CA VAL A 84 6.32 -30.16 3.24
C VAL A 84 5.36 -31.23 3.74
N THR A 85 4.53 -30.83 4.72
CA THR A 85 3.55 -31.72 5.37
C THR A 85 2.11 -31.21 5.25
N HIS A 86 1.95 -29.93 4.90
CA HIS A 86 0.66 -29.25 4.80
C HIS A 86 0.55 -28.51 3.48
N SER A 87 -0.68 -28.27 3.03
CA SER A 87 -1.02 -27.32 1.97
C SER A 87 -1.95 -26.25 2.50
N THR A 88 -1.93 -25.08 1.87
CA THR A 88 -2.89 -24.01 2.12
C THR A 88 -3.25 -23.32 0.83
N HIS A 89 -4.51 -22.92 0.72
CA HIS A 89 -4.89 -21.85 -0.19
C HIS A 89 -4.45 -20.53 0.42
N TRP A 90 -3.65 -19.79 -0.33
CA TRP A 90 -3.11 -18.49 0.04
C TRP A 90 -3.84 -17.42 -0.77
N PHE A 91 -4.54 -16.50 -0.13
CA PHE A 91 -5.34 -15.48 -0.82
C PHE A 91 -5.36 -14.14 -0.09
N HIS A 92 -5.82 -13.10 -0.78
CA HIS A 92 -5.88 -11.72 -0.31
C HIS A 92 -7.32 -11.28 -0.01
N PRO A 93 -7.90 -11.61 1.16
CA PRO A 93 -9.23 -11.10 1.53
C PRO A 93 -9.24 -9.58 1.70
N LEU A 94 -10.42 -9.00 1.90
CA LEU A 94 -10.63 -7.54 2.08
C LEU A 94 -10.12 -6.99 3.44
N THR A 95 -9.01 -7.51 3.95
CA THR A 95 -8.38 -7.14 5.22
C THR A 95 -7.00 -6.48 5.05
N ASP A 96 -6.55 -6.22 3.81
CA ASP A 96 -5.21 -5.71 3.47
C ASP A 96 -4.05 -6.64 3.87
N ALA A 97 -4.35 -7.92 4.14
CA ALA A 97 -3.39 -8.95 4.52
C ALA A 97 -3.70 -10.26 3.78
N THR A 98 -2.81 -11.24 3.92
CA THR A 98 -2.97 -12.60 3.39
C THR A 98 -3.74 -13.48 4.38
N ALA A 99 -4.37 -14.53 3.87
CA ALA A 99 -5.04 -15.55 4.68
C ALA A 99 -4.62 -16.95 4.25
N GLU A 100 -4.55 -17.85 5.24
CA GLU A 100 -4.13 -19.24 5.09
C GLU A 100 -4.94 -20.14 6.02
N LYS A 101 -5.22 -21.36 5.57
CA LYS A 101 -5.73 -22.48 6.37
C LYS A 101 -4.90 -23.70 6.00
N HIS A 102 -4.22 -24.28 6.99
CA HIS A 102 -3.28 -25.38 6.76
C HIS A 102 -4.00 -26.72 6.87
N ASP A 103 -4.12 -27.41 5.75
CA ASP A 103 -4.64 -28.78 5.66
C ASP A 103 -3.47 -29.76 5.48
N SER A 104 -3.43 -30.83 6.27
CA SER A 104 -2.38 -31.85 6.13
C SER A 104 -2.60 -32.69 4.87
N PHE A 105 -1.51 -33.18 4.25
CA PHE A 105 -1.60 -34.19 3.21
C PHE A 105 -2.12 -35.55 3.73
N VAL A 106 -2.16 -35.77 5.05
CA VAL A 106 -2.59 -37.03 5.64
C VAL A 106 -4.06 -37.35 5.27
N GLY A 107 -4.24 -38.41 4.51
CA GLY A 107 -5.54 -38.96 4.11
C GLY A 107 -5.63 -40.47 4.37
N ARG A 108 -6.82 -41.04 4.12
CA ARG A 108 -7.04 -42.49 4.17
C ARG A 108 -7.00 -43.05 2.75
N GLY A 109 -6.10 -44.00 2.51
CA GLY A 109 -6.09 -44.78 1.28
C GLY A 109 -7.24 -45.78 1.22
N GLU A 110 -7.47 -46.37 0.04
CA GLU A 110 -8.57 -47.31 -0.19
C GLU A 110 -8.51 -48.55 0.71
N MET A 111 -7.30 -48.97 1.11
CA MET A 111 -7.09 -50.10 2.02
C MET A 111 -7.21 -49.73 3.51
N GLY A 112 -7.56 -48.48 3.82
CA GLY A 112 -7.65 -47.97 5.20
C GLY A 112 -6.31 -47.57 5.82
N SER A 113 -5.19 -47.72 5.10
CA SER A 113 -3.88 -47.19 5.52
C SER A 113 -3.86 -45.66 5.47
N ILE A 114 -3.03 -45.07 6.34
CA ILE A 114 -2.73 -43.63 6.28
C ILE A 114 -1.70 -43.40 5.18
N ILE A 115 -2.00 -42.48 4.27
CA ILE A 115 -1.12 -42.08 3.17
C ILE A 115 -1.22 -40.57 2.94
N GLU A 116 -0.18 -39.97 2.37
CA GLU A 116 -0.19 -38.59 1.92
C GLU A 116 -0.92 -38.48 0.58
N ILE A 117 -2.03 -37.75 0.53
CA ILE A 117 -2.84 -37.52 -0.67
C ILE A 117 -3.03 -36.01 -0.86
N PHE A 118 -2.76 -35.52 -2.06
CA PHE A 118 -3.14 -34.18 -2.48
C PHE A 118 -4.01 -34.28 -3.75
N SER A 119 -5.29 -33.92 -3.61
CA SER A 119 -6.29 -34.06 -4.69
C SER A 119 -6.33 -32.83 -5.60
N GLY A 120 -6.50 -33.03 -6.90
CA GLY A 120 -6.71 -31.95 -7.86
C GLY A 120 -8.03 -31.21 -7.66
N GLU A 121 -9.00 -31.80 -6.96
CA GLU A 121 -10.24 -31.12 -6.59
C GLU A 121 -9.96 -29.85 -5.78
N VAL A 122 -8.95 -29.89 -4.90
CA VAL A 122 -8.56 -28.76 -4.05
C VAL A 122 -8.00 -27.62 -4.90
N LEU A 123 -7.24 -27.92 -5.96
CA LEU A 123 -6.71 -26.90 -6.89
C LEU A 123 -7.82 -26.19 -7.69
N VAL A 124 -8.87 -26.92 -8.08
CA VAL A 124 -9.98 -26.38 -8.86
C VAL A 124 -10.90 -25.54 -7.98
N GLN A 125 -11.29 -26.08 -6.83
CA GLN A 125 -12.24 -25.42 -5.94
C GLN A 125 -12.14 -25.98 -4.51
N GLN A 126 -11.88 -25.10 -3.54
CA GLN A 126 -11.94 -25.44 -2.10
C GLN A 126 -12.83 -24.46 -1.35
N GLU A 127 -13.55 -24.94 -0.32
CA GLU A 127 -14.23 -24.10 0.67
C GLU A 127 -13.28 -23.85 1.86
N PRO A 128 -12.70 -22.64 2.01
CA PRO A 128 -11.68 -22.35 3.03
C PRO A 128 -12.25 -22.12 4.45
N ASP A 129 -13.55 -22.32 4.68
CA ASP A 129 -14.26 -21.95 5.93
C ASP A 129 -14.01 -20.47 6.34
N ALA A 130 -14.15 -19.59 5.36
CA ALA A 130 -13.77 -18.17 5.41
C ALA A 130 -14.92 -17.24 5.85
N SER A 131 -15.88 -17.75 6.64
CA SER A 131 -17.14 -17.06 6.97
C SER A 131 -16.96 -15.74 7.75
N SER A 132 -15.85 -15.59 8.47
CA SER A 132 -15.56 -14.43 9.31
C SER A 132 -14.91 -13.24 8.59
N PHE A 133 -14.46 -13.41 7.34
CA PHE A 133 -13.85 -12.29 6.61
C PHE A 133 -14.88 -11.23 6.21
N PRO A 134 -14.49 -9.94 6.19
CA PRO A 134 -15.38 -8.87 5.75
C PRO A 134 -15.97 -9.14 4.36
N SER A 135 -17.26 -8.92 4.21
CA SER A 135 -17.98 -9.16 2.95
C SER A 135 -18.90 -8.02 2.53
N GLY A 136 -18.94 -6.92 3.29
CA GLY A 136 -19.77 -5.76 2.99
C GLY A 136 -21.24 -6.08 2.70
N GLY A 137 -21.81 -7.08 3.38
CA GLY A 137 -23.20 -7.52 3.17
C GLY A 137 -23.45 -8.46 1.99
N ILE A 138 -22.41 -8.87 1.22
CA ILE A 138 -22.56 -9.88 0.16
C ILE A 138 -22.99 -11.23 0.72
N ARG A 139 -22.47 -11.59 1.89
CA ARG A 139 -22.78 -12.84 2.58
C ARG A 139 -23.77 -12.60 3.72
N ASN A 140 -24.84 -13.39 3.75
CA ASN A 140 -25.71 -13.50 4.93
C ASN A 140 -25.05 -14.42 5.95
N THR A 141 -25.26 -14.17 7.24
CA THR A 141 -24.65 -14.93 8.34
C THR A 141 -24.97 -16.43 8.30
N PHE A 142 -26.08 -16.83 7.67
CA PHE A 142 -26.51 -18.23 7.53
C PHE A 142 -26.15 -18.85 6.15
N GLU A 143 -25.66 -18.05 5.19
CA GLU A 143 -25.24 -18.45 3.83
C GLU A 143 -23.82 -17.94 3.52
N ALA A 144 -22.90 -18.02 4.50
CA ALA A 144 -21.59 -17.40 4.44
C ALA A 144 -20.52 -18.15 3.61
N ARG A 145 -20.95 -19.14 2.81
CA ARG A 145 -20.05 -19.97 2.00
C ARG A 145 -19.29 -19.10 0.99
N GLY A 146 -18.03 -19.47 0.78
CA GLY A 146 -17.18 -18.90 -0.25
C GLY A 146 -16.23 -19.97 -0.77
N TYR A 147 -15.71 -19.75 -1.97
CA TYR A 147 -14.87 -20.71 -2.66
C TYR A 147 -13.56 -20.06 -3.06
N THR A 148 -12.51 -20.87 -3.02
CA THR A 148 -11.18 -20.52 -3.49
C THR A 148 -10.82 -21.35 -4.69
N ALA A 149 -10.14 -20.75 -5.65
CA ALA A 149 -9.67 -21.42 -6.85
C ALA A 149 -8.23 -20.97 -7.16
N TRP A 150 -7.38 -21.89 -7.61
CA TRP A 150 -5.99 -21.60 -7.91
C TRP A 150 -5.84 -20.57 -9.05
N ASP A 151 -5.08 -19.52 -8.79
CA ASP A 151 -4.57 -18.62 -9.82
C ASP A 151 -3.29 -19.23 -10.42
N VAL A 152 -3.45 -19.89 -11.57
CA VAL A 152 -2.37 -20.56 -12.30
C VAL A 152 -1.28 -19.60 -12.78
N SER A 153 -1.58 -18.30 -12.88
CA SER A 153 -0.61 -17.28 -13.32
C SER A 153 0.41 -16.92 -12.24
N SER A 154 0.12 -17.27 -10.98
CA SER A 154 1.04 -17.13 -9.85
C SER A 154 1.51 -18.52 -9.40
N PRO A 155 2.83 -18.78 -9.36
CA PRO A 155 3.35 -20.11 -9.05
C PRO A 155 3.10 -20.46 -7.57
N ALA A 156 2.80 -21.73 -7.31
CA ALA A 156 2.76 -22.24 -5.94
C ALA A 156 4.17 -22.17 -5.31
N PHE A 157 4.23 -21.95 -4.00
CA PHE A 157 5.48 -21.75 -3.29
C PHE A 157 5.46 -22.43 -1.92
N ILE A 158 6.63 -22.58 -1.30
CA ILE A 158 6.78 -23.22 0.01
C ILE A 158 7.21 -22.18 1.04
N VAL A 159 6.46 -22.11 2.13
CA VAL A 159 6.82 -21.33 3.32
C VAL A 159 6.86 -22.27 4.53
N GLY A 160 8.04 -22.38 5.15
CA GLY A 160 8.25 -23.35 6.23
C GLY A 160 8.00 -24.77 5.71
N ASN A 161 7.04 -25.47 6.31
CA ASN A 161 6.67 -26.83 5.92
C ASN A 161 5.29 -26.90 5.23
N THR A 162 4.87 -25.79 4.61
CA THR A 162 3.55 -25.64 3.99
C THR A 162 3.68 -25.25 2.51
N LEU A 163 2.98 -25.98 1.64
CA LEU A 163 2.75 -25.65 0.24
C LEU A 163 1.63 -24.61 0.13
N CYS A 164 1.97 -23.40 -0.30
CA CYS A 164 1.05 -22.30 -0.49
C CYS A 164 0.62 -22.20 -1.95
N ILE A 165 -0.69 -22.24 -2.19
CA ILE A 165 -1.30 -22.19 -3.51
C ILE A 165 -1.99 -20.83 -3.66
N PRO A 166 -1.47 -19.91 -4.50
CA PRO A 166 -2.10 -18.60 -4.71
C PRO A 166 -3.51 -18.76 -5.26
N THR A 167 -4.52 -18.21 -4.58
CA THR A 167 -5.92 -18.43 -4.94
C THR A 167 -6.71 -17.12 -4.99
N VAL A 168 -7.74 -17.12 -5.83
CA VAL A 168 -8.82 -16.15 -5.77
C VAL A 168 -9.85 -16.60 -4.74
N PHE A 169 -10.59 -15.67 -4.14
CA PHE A 169 -11.68 -15.95 -3.18
C PHE A 169 -12.98 -15.26 -3.58
N VAL A 170 -14.01 -16.06 -3.82
CA VAL A 170 -15.34 -15.63 -4.30
C VAL A 170 -16.46 -16.13 -3.37
N SER A 171 -17.60 -15.44 -3.41
CA SER A 171 -18.81 -15.87 -2.69
C SER A 171 -19.44 -17.12 -3.34
N TYR A 172 -20.40 -17.72 -2.66
CA TYR A 172 -21.25 -18.77 -3.24
C TYR A 172 -21.98 -18.33 -4.53
N THR A 173 -22.32 -17.05 -4.65
CA THR A 173 -22.99 -16.46 -5.81
C THR A 173 -22.04 -15.88 -6.87
N GLY A 174 -20.72 -16.00 -6.66
CA GLY A 174 -19.68 -15.64 -7.62
C GLY A 174 -19.12 -14.22 -7.52
N GLU A 175 -19.54 -13.42 -6.53
CA GLU A 175 -18.96 -12.10 -6.28
C GLU A 175 -17.56 -12.20 -5.66
N ALA A 176 -16.66 -11.30 -6.05
CA ALA A 176 -15.28 -11.23 -5.57
C ALA A 176 -15.19 -10.74 -4.11
N LEU A 177 -14.66 -11.59 -3.22
CA LEU A 177 -14.43 -11.32 -1.80
C LEU A 177 -12.95 -11.07 -1.47
N ASP A 178 -12.13 -10.81 -2.49
CA ASP A 178 -10.67 -10.66 -2.41
C ASP A 178 -10.15 -9.45 -3.20
N TYR A 179 -8.84 -9.20 -3.16
CA TYR A 179 -8.20 -8.24 -4.05
C TYR A 179 -7.74 -8.85 -5.38
N LYS A 180 -7.55 -10.18 -5.43
CA LYS A 180 -6.97 -10.89 -6.57
C LYS A 180 -7.93 -10.97 -7.75
N THR A 181 -9.20 -11.35 -7.53
CA THR A 181 -10.19 -11.48 -8.62
C THR A 181 -10.36 -10.17 -9.41
N PRO A 182 -10.60 -9.01 -8.76
CA PRO A 182 -10.74 -7.76 -9.51
C PRO A 182 -9.43 -7.27 -10.13
N LEU A 183 -8.28 -7.60 -9.53
CA LEU A 183 -6.98 -7.31 -10.14
C LEU A 183 -6.84 -8.04 -11.47
N LEU A 184 -7.07 -9.35 -11.49
CA LEU A 184 -7.03 -10.16 -12.72
C LEU A 184 -8.01 -9.65 -13.78
N ARG A 185 -9.25 -9.29 -13.39
CA ARG A 185 -10.22 -8.66 -14.29
C ARG A 185 -9.69 -7.34 -14.85
N SER A 186 -9.11 -6.47 -14.01
CA SER A 186 -8.56 -5.18 -14.44
C SER A 186 -7.38 -5.32 -15.41
N LEU A 187 -6.52 -6.33 -15.21
CA LEU A 187 -5.40 -6.64 -16.09
C LEU A 187 -5.89 -7.13 -17.45
N ALA A 188 -6.88 -8.02 -17.48
CA ALA A 188 -7.45 -8.54 -18.73
C ALA A 188 -8.17 -7.45 -19.55
N VAL A 189 -8.89 -6.54 -18.90
CA VAL A 189 -9.56 -5.42 -19.59
C VAL A 189 -8.53 -4.43 -20.12
N LEU A 190 -7.48 -4.12 -19.34
CA LEU A 190 -6.40 -3.24 -19.79
C LEU A 190 -5.65 -3.83 -20.98
N ASP A 191 -5.29 -5.11 -20.92
CA ASP A 191 -4.65 -5.85 -22.01
C ASP A 191 -5.46 -5.69 -23.31
N LYS A 192 -6.74 -6.07 -23.29
CA LYS A 192 -7.62 -5.97 -24.46
C LYS A 192 -7.70 -4.56 -25.03
N ALA A 193 -7.92 -3.55 -24.18
CA ALA A 193 -8.02 -2.15 -24.62
C ALA A 193 -6.69 -1.62 -25.16
N ALA A 194 -5.57 -2.00 -24.55
CA ALA A 194 -4.24 -1.58 -24.99
C ALA A 194 -3.81 -2.25 -26.29
N VAL A 195 -4.14 -3.54 -26.51
CA VAL A 195 -3.90 -4.25 -27.78
C VAL A 195 -4.64 -3.56 -28.93
N GLU A 196 -5.90 -3.20 -28.73
CA GLU A 196 -6.70 -2.49 -29.75
C GLU A 196 -6.06 -1.15 -30.16
N VAL A 197 -5.59 -0.37 -29.18
CA VAL A 197 -4.85 0.88 -29.46
C VAL A 197 -3.48 0.59 -30.09
N CYS A 198 -2.78 -0.47 -29.68
CA CYS A 198 -1.52 -0.88 -30.30
C CYS A 198 -1.69 -1.18 -31.78
N HIS A 199 -2.80 -1.80 -32.20
CA HIS A 199 -3.10 -2.13 -33.61
C HIS A 199 -3.29 -0.90 -34.52
N LEU A 200 -3.37 0.31 -33.94
CA LEU A 200 -3.26 1.56 -34.70
C LEU A 200 -1.84 1.78 -35.24
N PHE A 201 -0.83 1.22 -34.58
CA PHE A 201 0.59 1.37 -34.88
C PHE A 201 1.26 0.06 -35.32
N ASP A 202 1.04 -1.02 -34.60
CA ASP A 202 1.64 -2.33 -34.81
C ASP A 202 0.60 -3.44 -34.64
N LYS A 203 0.39 -4.22 -35.71
CA LYS A 203 -0.61 -5.30 -35.74
C LYS A 203 -0.09 -6.61 -35.18
N ASP A 204 1.22 -6.74 -34.96
CA ASP A 204 1.83 -7.98 -34.49
C ASP A 204 1.69 -8.16 -32.98
N VAL A 205 1.34 -7.09 -32.25
CA VAL A 205 1.08 -7.12 -30.81
C VAL A 205 -0.16 -7.95 -30.52
N LYS A 206 -0.03 -8.99 -29.69
CA LYS A 206 -1.16 -9.85 -29.31
C LYS A 206 -1.59 -9.66 -27.86
N LYS A 207 -0.66 -9.19 -27.01
CA LYS A 207 -0.89 -9.03 -25.57
C LYS A 207 -0.11 -7.83 -25.06
N VAL A 208 -0.71 -7.10 -24.12
CA VAL A 208 -0.09 -6.03 -23.35
C VAL A 208 -0.15 -6.40 -21.87
N ILE A 209 1.02 -6.41 -21.25
CA ILE A 209 1.25 -6.84 -19.88
C ILE A 209 1.46 -5.59 -19.03
N ALA A 210 0.63 -5.39 -18.00
CA ALA A 210 0.90 -4.36 -17.01
C ALA A 210 2.05 -4.80 -16.11
N THR A 211 2.99 -3.90 -15.84
CA THR A 211 4.14 -4.16 -14.98
C THR A 211 4.09 -3.29 -13.74
N LEU A 212 4.51 -3.83 -12.60
CA LEU A 212 4.57 -3.13 -11.33
C LEU A 212 5.93 -3.34 -10.65
N GLY A 213 6.58 -2.24 -10.26
CA GLY A 213 7.68 -2.24 -9.30
C GLY A 213 7.26 -1.49 -8.04
N TRP A 214 7.18 -2.18 -6.91
CA TRP A 214 6.83 -1.55 -5.64
C TRP A 214 8.08 -1.19 -4.83
N GLU A 215 8.05 -0.07 -4.12
CA GLU A 215 9.08 0.32 -3.15
C GLU A 215 8.45 0.20 -1.77
N GLN A 216 8.93 -0.71 -0.92
CA GLN A 216 8.34 -0.98 0.39
C GLN A 216 9.11 -0.25 1.49
N GLU A 217 8.53 0.82 2.01
CA GLU A 217 9.04 1.47 3.22
C GLU A 217 8.47 0.83 4.49
N TYR A 218 9.25 0.88 5.57
CA TYR A 218 8.89 0.33 6.88
C TYR A 218 9.77 0.90 7.99
N PHE A 219 9.29 0.81 9.23
CA PHE A 219 10.11 1.01 10.42
C PHE A 219 10.49 -0.32 11.06
N LEU A 220 11.67 -0.38 11.68
CA LEU A 220 12.04 -1.46 12.60
C LEU A 220 12.13 -0.91 14.02
N ILE A 221 11.49 -1.61 14.95
CA ILE A 221 11.59 -1.31 16.36
C ILE A 221 12.00 -2.54 17.14
N ASP A 222 12.81 -2.34 18.16
CA ASP A 222 13.19 -3.41 19.07
C ASP A 222 11.95 -4.04 19.72
N GLU A 223 11.88 -5.37 19.71
CA GLU A 223 10.73 -6.13 20.22
C GLU A 223 10.41 -5.81 21.70
N ALA A 224 11.42 -5.58 22.54
CA ALA A 224 11.18 -5.26 23.95
C ALA A 224 10.54 -3.87 24.11
N LEU A 225 11.03 -2.87 23.35
CA LEU A 225 10.45 -1.53 23.35
C LEU A 225 9.04 -1.50 22.75
N TYR A 226 8.78 -2.33 21.74
CA TYR A 226 7.44 -2.50 21.17
C TYR A 226 6.45 -3.02 22.22
N TYR A 227 6.81 -4.05 22.98
CA TYR A 227 5.95 -4.58 24.04
C TYR A 227 5.76 -3.61 25.22
N ALA A 228 6.75 -2.75 25.48
CA ALA A 228 6.60 -1.66 26.45
C ALA A 228 5.73 -0.49 25.94
N ARG A 229 5.21 -0.56 24.70
CA ARG A 229 4.31 0.42 24.08
C ARG A 229 2.99 -0.23 23.65
N PRO A 230 2.00 -0.37 24.56
CA PRO A 230 0.73 -1.01 24.23
C PRO A 230 -0.04 -0.33 23.10
N ASP A 231 0.11 0.98 22.94
CA ASP A 231 -0.48 1.71 21.82
C ASP A 231 0.12 1.29 20.48
N LEU A 232 1.45 1.19 20.41
CA LEU A 232 2.13 0.68 19.22
C LEU A 232 1.76 -0.77 18.91
N MET A 233 1.55 -1.59 19.95
CA MET A 233 1.18 -3.00 19.78
C MET A 233 -0.25 -3.20 19.27
N LEU A 234 -1.20 -2.38 19.73
CA LEU A 234 -2.63 -2.56 19.46
C LEU A 234 -3.15 -1.68 18.32
N ALA A 235 -2.48 -0.57 18.03
CA ALA A 235 -2.87 0.37 16.98
C ALA A 235 -1.84 0.47 15.84
N ASP A 236 -0.72 -0.27 15.90
CA ASP A 236 0.40 -0.20 14.95
C ASP A 236 1.05 1.20 14.80
N ARG A 237 0.65 2.14 15.66
CA ARG A 237 1.20 3.50 15.76
C ARG A 237 1.20 3.97 17.20
N THR A 238 2.01 4.97 17.46
CA THR A 238 1.97 5.71 18.73
C THR A 238 0.77 6.67 18.75
N LEU A 239 -0.01 6.60 19.83
CA LEU A 239 -1.17 7.47 20.08
C LEU A 239 -0.80 8.67 20.95
N MET A 240 0.35 8.60 21.60
CA MET A 240 0.96 9.63 22.45
C MET A 240 2.48 9.56 22.38
N GLY A 241 3.13 10.63 22.81
CA GLY A 241 4.59 10.73 22.90
C GLY A 241 5.08 12.07 22.38
N HIS A 242 5.83 12.77 23.23
CA HIS A 242 6.51 14.00 22.84
C HIS A 242 7.63 13.69 21.81
N PRO A 243 7.76 14.50 20.75
CA PRO A 243 8.86 14.40 19.80
C PRO A 243 10.24 14.39 20.46
N SER A 244 11.20 13.70 19.84
CA SER A 244 12.57 13.69 20.34
C SER A 244 13.29 14.99 19.99
N SER A 245 14.19 15.47 20.86
CA SER A 245 14.97 16.71 20.61
C SER A 245 15.88 16.60 19.38
N LYS A 246 16.39 15.39 19.10
CA LYS A 246 16.94 15.01 17.80
C LYS A 246 15.90 14.14 17.11
N ASP A 247 15.57 14.45 15.87
CA ASP A 247 14.67 13.67 15.02
C ASP A 247 15.33 13.40 13.65
N GLN A 248 14.75 13.88 12.55
CA GLN A 248 15.25 13.81 11.19
C GLN A 248 15.85 15.14 10.66
N GLN A 249 15.93 16.18 11.49
CA GLN A 249 16.41 17.53 11.14
C GLN A 249 17.74 17.58 10.38
N LEU A 250 18.64 16.61 10.61
CA LEU A 250 19.97 16.57 9.99
C LEU A 250 20.01 15.74 8.69
N SER A 251 18.93 15.03 8.35
CA SER A 251 18.88 14.06 7.23
C SER A 251 20.05 13.06 7.25
N ASP A 252 20.60 12.77 8.44
CA ASP A 252 21.82 11.99 8.65
C ASP A 252 21.58 10.46 8.60
N HIS A 253 20.32 10.05 8.68
CA HIS A 253 19.92 8.65 8.53
C HIS A 253 19.81 8.24 7.05
N TYR A 254 19.35 9.13 6.16
CA TYR A 254 19.16 8.85 4.73
C TYR A 254 20.47 8.48 4.05
N PHE A 255 20.54 7.28 3.46
CA PHE A 255 21.78 6.68 2.95
C PHE A 255 22.97 6.65 3.94
N GLY A 256 22.69 6.77 5.24
CA GLY A 256 23.68 6.60 6.29
C GLY A 256 24.10 5.14 6.49
N SER A 257 24.99 4.90 7.45
CA SER A 257 25.39 3.53 7.82
C SER A 257 24.22 2.75 8.44
N ILE A 258 23.94 1.56 7.91
CA ILE A 258 22.93 0.64 8.45
C ILE A 258 23.51 -0.05 9.70
N PRO A 259 22.82 -0.03 10.86
CA PRO A 259 23.28 -0.72 12.07
C PRO A 259 23.44 -2.23 11.88
N ASP A 260 24.40 -2.86 12.55
CA ASP A 260 24.74 -4.27 12.34
C ASP A 260 23.57 -5.22 12.63
N ARG A 261 22.79 -4.98 13.70
CA ARG A 261 21.57 -5.75 13.99
C ARG A 261 20.55 -5.68 12.85
N VAL A 262 20.37 -4.49 12.28
CA VAL A 262 19.44 -4.28 11.15
C VAL A 262 20.00 -4.93 9.89
N LYS A 263 21.30 -4.82 9.64
CA LYS A 263 21.97 -5.45 8.50
C LYS A 263 21.84 -6.98 8.55
N ALA A 264 21.94 -7.58 9.74
CA ALA A 264 21.69 -9.01 9.93
C ALA A 264 20.24 -9.38 9.57
N PHE A 265 19.26 -8.63 10.06
CA PHE A 265 17.85 -8.79 9.66
C PHE A 265 17.68 -8.68 8.14
N MET A 266 18.28 -7.65 7.53
CA MET A 266 18.18 -7.40 6.09
C MET A 266 18.79 -8.53 5.26
N LYS A 267 19.94 -9.06 5.70
CA LYS A 267 20.62 -10.18 5.05
C LYS A 267 19.74 -11.43 5.06
N GLU A 268 19.05 -11.70 6.17
CA GLU A 268 18.19 -12.88 6.28
C GLU A 268 16.90 -12.74 5.47
N PHE A 269 16.20 -11.60 5.53
CA PHE A 269 14.95 -11.49 4.76
C PHE A 269 15.21 -11.51 3.26
N GLU A 270 16.33 -10.94 2.78
CA GLU A 270 16.70 -11.01 1.37
C GLU A 270 16.95 -12.45 0.93
N PHE A 271 17.65 -13.22 1.75
CA PHE A 271 17.89 -14.63 1.49
C PHE A 271 16.58 -15.41 1.37
N GLU A 272 15.66 -15.24 2.31
CA GLU A 272 14.34 -15.87 2.26
C GLU A 272 13.49 -15.38 1.07
N ALA A 273 13.58 -14.09 0.73
CA ALA A 273 12.89 -13.51 -0.43
C ALA A 273 13.41 -14.12 -1.75
N TYR A 274 14.73 -14.31 -1.89
CA TYR A 274 15.32 -14.94 -3.08
C TYR A 274 14.90 -16.39 -3.24
N LYS A 275 14.83 -17.18 -2.15
CA LYS A 275 14.31 -18.55 -2.19
C LYS A 275 12.86 -18.61 -2.67
N LEU A 276 12.08 -17.58 -2.37
CA LEU A 276 10.70 -17.40 -2.81
C LEU A 276 10.57 -16.74 -4.18
N GLY A 277 11.68 -16.53 -4.90
CA GLY A 277 11.69 -15.96 -6.25
C GLY A 277 11.45 -14.45 -6.31
N ILE A 278 11.48 -13.75 -5.18
CA ILE A 278 11.28 -12.30 -5.11
C ILE A 278 12.61 -11.59 -5.44
N PRO A 279 12.70 -10.82 -6.53
CA PRO A 279 13.99 -10.28 -7.01
C PRO A 279 14.37 -8.97 -6.31
N VAL A 280 14.51 -8.98 -4.98
CA VAL A 280 14.92 -7.81 -4.19
C VAL A 280 16.24 -7.24 -4.71
N LYS A 281 16.24 -5.95 -5.08
CA LYS A 281 17.35 -5.30 -5.76
C LYS A 281 18.04 -4.24 -4.92
N THR A 282 17.28 -3.42 -4.22
CA THR A 282 17.77 -2.30 -3.41
C THR A 282 17.28 -2.40 -1.98
N ARG A 283 18.11 -1.92 -1.06
CA ARG A 283 17.77 -1.64 0.33
C ARG A 283 18.57 -0.44 0.83
N HIS A 284 17.96 0.40 1.66
CA HIS A 284 18.66 1.52 2.30
C HIS A 284 17.91 2.04 3.52
N ASN A 285 18.58 2.92 4.27
CA ASN A 285 17.94 3.77 5.25
C ASN A 285 17.08 4.82 4.54
N GLU A 286 15.92 5.09 5.12
CA GLU A 286 15.06 6.21 4.72
C GLU A 286 15.38 7.48 5.53
N VAL A 287 14.56 8.53 5.40
CA VAL A 287 14.80 9.83 6.04
C VAL A 287 14.59 9.79 7.56
N ALA A 288 13.53 9.15 8.06
CA ALA A 288 13.26 9.10 9.50
C ALA A 288 14.13 8.04 10.20
N PRO A 289 14.57 8.26 11.46
CA PRO A 289 15.33 7.28 12.22
C PRO A 289 14.60 5.93 12.31
N ASN A 290 15.35 4.85 12.08
CA ASN A 290 14.82 3.48 12.04
C ASN A 290 13.77 3.21 10.94
N GLN A 291 13.65 4.10 9.96
CA GLN A 291 12.94 3.85 8.69
C GLN A 291 13.90 3.29 7.65
N PHE A 292 13.40 2.36 6.84
CA PHE A 292 14.15 1.69 5.78
C PHE A 292 13.24 1.43 4.58
N GLU A 293 13.85 1.16 3.43
CA GLU A 293 13.17 0.76 2.20
C GLU A 293 13.79 -0.52 1.63
N CYS A 294 12.98 -1.34 0.97
CA CYS A 294 13.45 -2.30 -0.02
C CYS A 294 12.59 -2.26 -1.30
N ALA A 295 13.22 -2.49 -2.46
CA ALA A 295 12.52 -2.58 -3.73
C ALA A 295 13.09 -3.72 -4.60
N PRO A 296 12.24 -4.55 -5.23
CA PRO A 296 12.65 -5.55 -6.19
C PRO A 296 12.73 -4.95 -7.61
N VAL A 297 13.23 -5.77 -8.54
CA VAL A 297 12.98 -5.51 -9.97
C VAL A 297 11.47 -5.59 -10.23
N PHE A 298 10.96 -4.76 -11.14
CA PHE A 298 9.55 -4.82 -11.53
C PHE A 298 9.21 -6.16 -12.16
N GLU A 299 7.96 -6.58 -11.99
CA GLU A 299 7.43 -7.83 -12.55
C GLU A 299 6.09 -7.57 -13.22
N GLU A 300 5.48 -8.62 -13.78
CA GLU A 300 4.06 -8.55 -14.16
C GLU A 300 3.23 -8.21 -12.92
N ALA A 301 2.24 -7.33 -13.08
CA ALA A 301 1.56 -6.69 -11.97
C ALA A 301 0.86 -7.68 -11.01
N ASN A 302 0.29 -8.78 -11.49
CA ASN A 302 -0.30 -9.80 -10.63
C ASN A 302 0.75 -10.47 -9.73
N LEU A 303 1.87 -10.91 -10.33
CA LEU A 303 2.97 -11.52 -9.59
C LEU A 303 3.65 -10.53 -8.63
N ALA A 304 3.87 -9.29 -9.06
CA ALA A 304 4.47 -8.24 -8.25
C ALA A 304 3.63 -7.95 -6.99
N VAL A 305 2.30 -7.95 -7.10
CA VAL A 305 1.39 -7.79 -5.95
C VAL A 305 1.54 -8.96 -4.98
N ASP A 306 1.57 -10.20 -5.48
CA ASP A 306 1.75 -11.38 -4.63
C ASP A 306 3.10 -11.35 -3.92
N HIS A 307 4.18 -11.04 -4.63
CA HIS A 307 5.51 -10.89 -4.07
C HIS A 307 5.59 -9.77 -3.02
N ASN A 308 4.86 -8.66 -3.19
CA ASN A 308 4.78 -7.63 -2.14
C ASN A 308 4.09 -8.17 -0.87
N GLN A 309 2.97 -8.86 -1.01
CA GLN A 309 2.25 -9.42 0.13
C GLN A 309 3.10 -10.49 0.85
N LEU A 310 3.79 -11.31 0.07
CA LEU A 310 4.69 -12.35 0.59
C LEU A 310 5.91 -11.76 1.29
N ILE A 311 6.55 -10.73 0.74
CA ILE A 311 7.72 -10.12 1.42
C ILE A 311 7.32 -9.49 2.76
N MET A 312 6.13 -8.87 2.85
CA MET A 312 5.65 -8.29 4.10
C MET A 312 5.49 -9.37 5.19
N ASP A 313 5.05 -10.57 4.83
CA ASP A 313 5.00 -11.72 5.75
C ASP A 313 6.41 -12.22 6.13
N VAL A 314 7.29 -12.40 5.15
CA VAL A 314 8.70 -12.78 5.38
C VAL A 314 9.38 -11.81 6.33
N MET A 315 9.24 -10.51 6.10
CA MET A 315 9.80 -9.46 6.95
C MET A 315 9.24 -9.53 8.37
N ARG A 316 7.94 -9.79 8.56
CA ARG A 316 7.38 -9.97 9.91
C ARG A 316 8.03 -11.15 10.61
N ARG A 317 8.12 -12.32 9.97
CA ARG A 317 8.69 -13.55 10.55
C ARG A 317 10.16 -13.39 10.88
N VAL A 318 10.96 -12.90 9.92
CA VAL A 318 12.39 -12.67 10.09
C VAL A 318 12.64 -11.59 11.15
N ALA A 319 11.86 -10.51 11.19
CA ALA A 319 12.00 -9.48 12.22
C ALA A 319 11.86 -10.09 13.62
N ARG A 320 10.88 -10.97 13.87
CA ARG A 320 10.72 -11.61 15.20
C ARG A 320 11.95 -12.45 15.58
N LYS A 321 12.53 -13.19 14.63
CA LYS A 321 13.76 -13.97 14.86
C LYS A 321 14.93 -13.08 15.25
N HIS A 322 15.03 -11.90 14.64
CA HIS A 322 16.02 -10.86 14.96
C HIS A 322 15.66 -9.97 16.14
N LYS A 323 14.60 -10.34 16.87
CA LYS A 323 14.04 -9.58 18.00
C LYS A 323 13.65 -8.14 17.63
N PHE A 324 13.23 -7.95 16.39
CA PHE A 324 12.58 -6.74 15.92
C PHE A 324 11.07 -6.95 15.73
N ARG A 325 10.37 -5.84 15.62
CA ARG A 325 9.03 -5.75 15.07
C ARG A 325 9.10 -4.79 13.89
N VAL A 326 8.58 -5.25 12.75
CA VAL A 326 8.42 -4.41 11.57
C VAL A 326 7.08 -3.68 11.66
N LEU A 327 7.10 -2.38 11.40
CA LEU A 327 5.92 -1.53 11.40
C LEU A 327 5.69 -1.06 9.96
N PHE A 328 4.56 -1.47 9.40
CA PHE A 328 4.11 -1.04 8.07
C PHE A 328 3.06 0.06 8.11
N HIS A 329 2.66 0.52 9.31
CA HIS A 329 1.74 1.64 9.42
C HIS A 329 2.35 2.88 8.75
N GLU A 330 1.54 3.63 8.02
CA GLU A 330 1.95 4.76 7.18
C GLU A 330 2.52 5.93 8.00
N LYS A 331 2.14 6.00 9.27
CA LYS A 331 2.61 7.01 10.24
C LYS A 331 2.79 6.45 11.65
N PRO A 332 3.81 5.60 11.92
CA PRO A 332 3.95 4.95 13.24
C PRO A 332 4.31 5.96 14.34
N PHE A 333 5.12 6.97 14.00
CA PHE A 333 5.55 8.06 14.87
C PHE A 333 5.09 9.40 14.29
N ALA A 334 4.61 10.31 15.14
CA ALA A 334 4.23 11.64 14.68
C ALA A 334 5.47 12.53 14.47
N GLU A 335 5.32 13.58 13.66
CA GLU A 335 6.33 14.62 13.41
C GLU A 335 7.65 14.17 12.74
N VAL A 336 7.78 12.89 12.38
CA VAL A 336 8.84 12.36 11.50
C VAL A 336 8.25 11.86 10.17
N ASN A 337 9.06 11.53 9.15
CA ASN A 337 8.56 11.00 7.88
C ASN A 337 7.66 9.76 8.08
N GLY A 338 6.66 9.63 7.22
CA GLY A 338 5.79 8.45 7.18
C GLY A 338 6.31 7.43 6.16
N SER A 339 5.72 6.22 6.17
CA SER A 339 6.11 5.14 5.25
C SER A 339 5.19 5.04 4.03
N GLY A 340 5.76 5.10 2.83
CA GLY A 340 5.07 4.91 1.55
C GLY A 340 5.13 3.49 1.00
N LYS A 341 4.35 3.25 -0.06
CA LYS A 341 4.58 2.12 -0.97
C LYS A 341 4.53 2.56 -2.43
N HIS A 342 5.59 3.20 -2.93
CA HIS A 342 5.54 3.74 -4.29
C HIS A 342 5.27 2.62 -5.30
N SER A 343 4.30 2.85 -6.18
CA SER A 343 3.88 1.88 -7.18
C SER A 343 4.31 2.36 -8.56
N ASN A 344 5.43 1.85 -9.04
CA ASN A 344 5.97 2.13 -10.37
C ASN A 344 5.22 1.28 -11.40
N TRP A 345 4.26 1.88 -12.09
CA TRP A 345 3.37 1.22 -13.05
C TRP A 345 3.74 1.53 -14.49
N SER A 346 3.72 0.50 -15.35
CA SER A 346 3.91 0.63 -16.80
C SER A 346 3.18 -0.47 -17.59
N MET A 347 3.30 -0.45 -18.91
CA MET A 347 2.70 -1.42 -19.83
C MET A 347 3.74 -1.86 -20.87
N MET A 348 3.88 -3.18 -21.06
CA MET A 348 4.82 -3.79 -21.98
C MET A 348 4.11 -4.73 -22.96
N THR A 349 4.38 -4.61 -24.25
CA THR A 349 3.84 -5.54 -25.26
C THR A 349 4.52 -6.91 -25.16
N ASP A 350 3.86 -7.96 -25.64
CA ASP A 350 4.44 -9.29 -25.85
C ASP A 350 5.64 -9.29 -26.81
N THR A 351 5.76 -8.27 -27.65
CA THR A 351 6.92 -8.02 -28.52
C THR A 351 8.10 -7.34 -27.82
N GLY A 352 7.99 -7.04 -26.52
CA GLY A 352 9.06 -6.46 -25.69
C GLY A 352 9.17 -4.94 -25.73
N VAL A 353 8.12 -4.23 -26.18
CA VAL A 353 8.09 -2.75 -26.24
C VAL A 353 7.40 -2.19 -25.00
N ASN A 354 8.10 -1.37 -24.22
CA ASN A 354 7.48 -0.57 -23.16
C ASN A 354 6.72 0.61 -23.79
N LEU A 355 5.40 0.65 -23.62
CA LEU A 355 4.50 1.64 -24.21
C LEU A 355 4.62 3.04 -23.60
N LEU A 356 5.25 3.14 -22.43
CA LEU A 356 5.57 4.39 -21.73
C LEU A 356 7.04 4.79 -21.89
N SER A 357 7.80 4.13 -22.77
CA SER A 357 9.14 4.57 -23.14
C SER A 357 9.12 5.36 -24.45
N PRO A 358 9.86 6.48 -24.56
CA PRO A 358 10.09 7.14 -25.85
C PRO A 358 10.69 6.16 -26.87
N GLY A 359 10.16 6.20 -28.08
CA GLY A 359 10.65 5.44 -29.21
C GLY A 359 11.87 6.08 -29.89
N LYS A 360 12.36 5.39 -30.93
CA LYS A 360 13.53 5.83 -31.72
C LYS A 360 13.15 6.59 -33.00
N ASN A 361 11.89 6.50 -33.41
CA ASN A 361 11.38 7.08 -34.66
C ASN A 361 10.01 7.75 -34.45
N PRO A 362 9.55 8.60 -35.39
CA PRO A 362 8.28 9.32 -35.25
C PRO A 362 7.06 8.43 -35.02
N LYS A 363 7.03 7.20 -35.57
CA LYS A 363 5.92 6.27 -35.40
C LYS A 363 5.88 5.71 -33.98
N THR A 364 7.01 5.23 -33.48
CA THR A 364 7.13 4.73 -32.09
C THR A 364 6.95 5.84 -31.05
N ASN A 365 7.37 7.07 -31.36
CA ASN A 365 7.11 8.22 -30.49
C ASN A 365 5.64 8.63 -30.50
N MET A 366 4.92 8.44 -31.60
CA MET A 366 3.48 8.62 -31.63
C MET A 366 2.77 7.63 -30.71
N GLN A 367 3.15 6.36 -30.78
CA GLN A 367 2.60 5.32 -29.90
C GLN A 367 2.84 5.69 -28.43
N PHE A 368 4.08 6.04 -28.06
CA PHE A 368 4.42 6.53 -26.73
C PHE A 368 3.54 7.71 -26.30
N LEU A 369 3.41 8.75 -27.12
CA LEU A 369 2.58 9.91 -26.80
C LEU A 369 1.11 9.56 -26.66
N THR A 370 0.60 8.64 -27.48
CA THR A 370 -0.77 8.14 -27.37
C THR A 370 -1.01 7.50 -26.02
N PHE A 371 -0.15 6.58 -25.57
CA PHE A 371 -0.31 5.95 -24.26
C PHE A 371 -0.09 6.95 -23.11
N LEU A 372 0.93 7.80 -23.18
CA LEU A 372 1.21 8.84 -22.18
C LEU A 372 -0.01 9.75 -21.97
N VAL A 373 -0.57 10.30 -23.05
CA VAL A 373 -1.72 11.22 -23.00
C VAL A 373 -2.98 10.51 -22.51
N ASN A 374 -3.21 9.26 -22.92
CA ASN A 374 -4.35 8.49 -22.44
C ASN A 374 -4.25 8.18 -20.94
N VAL A 375 -3.06 7.90 -20.41
CA VAL A 375 -2.88 7.75 -18.96
C VAL A 375 -3.17 9.07 -18.23
N ILE A 376 -2.67 10.20 -18.72
CA ILE A 376 -2.94 11.51 -18.13
C ILE A 376 -4.44 11.83 -18.14
N LYS A 377 -5.13 11.53 -19.25
CA LYS A 377 -6.58 11.72 -19.39
C LYS A 377 -7.36 10.80 -18.44
N ALA A 378 -6.96 9.53 -18.32
CA ALA A 378 -7.57 8.59 -17.39
C ALA A 378 -7.46 9.08 -15.94
N VAL A 379 -6.27 9.56 -15.53
CA VAL A 379 -6.03 10.14 -14.19
C VAL A 379 -6.84 11.41 -13.98
N ASN A 380 -6.96 12.27 -15.00
CA ASN A 380 -7.76 13.49 -14.94
C ASN A 380 -9.25 13.22 -14.70
N ASP A 381 -9.82 12.26 -15.42
CA ASP A 381 -11.25 11.95 -15.36
C ASP A 381 -11.61 11.16 -14.09
N ASN A 382 -10.67 10.36 -13.60
CA ASN A 382 -10.84 9.50 -12.43
C ASN A 382 -10.08 10.01 -11.19
N GLN A 383 -9.82 11.32 -11.12
CA GLN A 383 -9.01 11.92 -10.05
C GLN A 383 -9.50 11.52 -8.65
N GLU A 384 -10.81 11.66 -8.40
CA GLU A 384 -11.41 11.37 -7.09
C GLU A 384 -11.39 9.87 -6.78
N LEU A 385 -11.54 9.04 -7.82
CA LEU A 385 -11.53 7.59 -7.70
C LEU A 385 -10.13 7.05 -7.38
N LEU A 386 -9.09 7.56 -8.05
CA LEU A 386 -7.70 7.23 -7.75
C LEU A 386 -7.33 7.64 -6.33
N ARG A 387 -7.77 8.82 -5.87
CA ARG A 387 -7.61 9.22 -4.47
C ARG A 387 -8.30 8.24 -3.52
N ALA A 388 -9.53 7.81 -3.83
CA ALA A 388 -10.26 6.86 -3.00
C ALA A 388 -9.56 5.50 -2.90
N SER A 389 -8.85 5.07 -3.95
CA SER A 389 -8.11 3.80 -3.98
C SER A 389 -6.94 3.69 -3.01
N VAL A 390 -6.43 4.83 -2.53
CA VAL A 390 -5.29 4.92 -1.62
C VAL A 390 -5.64 5.54 -0.27
N THR A 391 -6.85 6.08 -0.11
CA THR A 391 -7.27 6.79 1.11
C THR A 391 -7.92 5.81 2.08
N ASN A 392 -7.26 5.60 3.21
CA ASN A 392 -7.77 4.84 4.35
C ASN A 392 -7.32 5.53 5.66
N GLU A 393 -7.73 5.00 6.81
CA GLU A 393 -7.43 5.64 8.08
C GLU A 393 -5.93 5.83 8.31
N ASN A 394 -5.12 4.79 8.11
CA ASN A 394 -3.70 4.86 8.36
C ASN A 394 -3.01 5.89 7.44
N ASN A 395 -3.32 5.84 6.14
CA ASN A 395 -2.71 6.73 5.16
C ASN A 395 -3.20 8.19 5.30
N SER A 396 -4.36 8.42 5.92
CA SER A 396 -4.85 9.77 6.25
C SER A 396 -3.89 10.55 7.15
N TYR A 397 -3.09 9.86 7.96
CA TYR A 397 -2.07 10.47 8.81
C TYR A 397 -0.74 10.76 8.10
N ARG A 398 -0.55 10.21 6.89
CA ARG A 398 0.66 10.36 6.08
C ARG A 398 0.49 11.41 4.98
N LEU A 399 -0.60 11.34 4.22
CA LEU A 399 -0.83 12.21 3.06
C LEU A 399 -0.81 13.70 3.44
N GLY A 400 -0.07 14.50 2.67
CA GLY A 400 0.14 15.93 2.93
C GLY A 400 1.14 16.25 4.07
N GLY A 401 1.85 15.23 4.59
CA GLY A 401 2.95 15.39 5.55
C GLY A 401 4.34 15.40 4.90
N HIS A 402 5.39 15.25 5.72
CA HIS A 402 6.79 15.23 5.27
C HIS A 402 7.05 14.17 4.19
N GLU A 403 7.41 14.60 2.97
CA GLU A 403 7.73 13.79 1.78
C GLU A 403 6.62 12.85 1.29
N ALA A 404 5.42 12.93 1.86
CA ALA A 404 4.24 12.23 1.35
C ALA A 404 3.40 13.18 0.50
N PRO A 405 2.89 12.79 -0.68
CA PRO A 405 2.13 13.69 -1.52
C PRO A 405 0.83 14.16 -0.82
N PRO A 406 0.31 15.37 -1.14
CA PRO A 406 -1.00 15.79 -0.67
C PRO A 406 -2.11 14.89 -1.22
N SER A 407 -3.30 14.95 -0.62
CA SER A 407 -4.49 14.23 -1.11
C SER A 407 -5.03 14.75 -2.45
N ILE A 408 -4.35 15.70 -3.09
CA ILE A 408 -4.71 16.27 -4.39
C ILE A 408 -3.97 15.50 -5.47
N ILE A 409 -4.65 14.56 -6.14
CA ILE A 409 -4.05 13.83 -7.27
C ILE A 409 -3.78 14.82 -8.41
N SER A 410 -2.53 14.85 -8.88
CA SER A 410 -2.02 15.63 -10.00
C SER A 410 -0.92 14.84 -10.71
N VAL A 411 -0.68 15.15 -11.98
CA VAL A 411 0.32 14.46 -12.80
C VAL A 411 1.52 15.36 -13.03
N PHE A 412 2.71 14.86 -12.70
CA PHE A 412 3.99 15.49 -13.01
C PHE A 412 4.62 14.85 -14.24
N LEU A 413 5.03 15.66 -15.23
CA LEU A 413 5.66 15.17 -16.47
C LEU A 413 7.09 15.69 -16.67
N GLY A 414 7.47 16.74 -15.96
CA GLY A 414 8.66 17.53 -16.25
C GLY A 414 8.39 18.55 -17.35
N SER A 415 9.05 19.70 -17.24
CA SER A 415 8.85 20.88 -18.12
C SER A 415 8.99 20.57 -19.61
N TYR A 416 9.88 19.65 -19.97
CA TYR A 416 10.12 19.28 -21.37
C TYR A 416 8.95 18.54 -22.02
N LEU A 417 8.47 17.44 -21.39
CA LEU A 417 7.31 16.70 -21.90
C LEU A 417 6.04 17.55 -21.83
N SER A 418 5.88 18.31 -20.74
CA SER A 418 4.79 19.27 -20.57
C SER A 418 4.77 20.28 -21.74
N GLY A 419 5.92 20.84 -22.11
CA GLY A 419 6.06 21.74 -23.27
C GLY A 419 5.79 21.08 -24.62
N ILE A 420 6.18 19.81 -24.81
CA ILE A 420 5.84 19.05 -26.02
C ILE A 420 4.33 18.91 -26.18
N LEU A 421 3.62 18.53 -25.10
CA LEU A 421 2.17 18.38 -25.14
C LEU A 421 1.49 19.72 -25.48
N ASP A 422 1.96 20.82 -24.90
CA ASP A 422 1.42 22.15 -25.19
C ASP A 422 1.69 22.56 -26.66
N SER A 423 2.87 22.23 -27.20
CA SER A 423 3.17 22.46 -28.62
C SER A 423 2.31 21.61 -29.56
N ILE A 424 1.96 20.38 -29.18
CA ILE A 424 1.06 19.54 -29.98
C ILE A 424 -0.33 20.17 -29.99
N ALA A 425 -0.82 20.57 -28.81
CA ALA A 425 -2.14 21.20 -28.68
C ALA A 425 -2.27 22.48 -29.51
N SER A 426 -1.21 23.29 -29.63
CA SER A 426 -1.23 24.52 -30.43
C SER A 426 -1.07 24.29 -31.94
N LYS A 427 -0.33 23.25 -32.36
CA LYS A 427 0.00 23.01 -33.78
C LYS A 427 -1.00 22.13 -34.51
N VAL A 428 -1.66 21.20 -33.83
CA VAL A 428 -2.66 20.32 -34.45
C VAL A 428 -3.95 21.10 -34.72
N LYS A 429 -4.45 21.05 -35.96
CA LYS A 429 -5.68 21.73 -36.39
C LYS A 429 -6.88 20.78 -36.34
N ASP A 430 -8.06 21.34 -36.07
CA ASP A 430 -9.34 20.60 -36.04
C ASP A 430 -9.92 20.36 -37.45
N LYS A 431 -9.19 20.79 -38.48
CA LYS A 431 -9.54 20.64 -39.90
C LYS A 431 -8.47 19.81 -40.59
N LYS A 432 -8.77 19.39 -41.83
CA LYS A 432 -7.86 18.61 -42.66
C LYS A 432 -6.49 19.30 -42.78
N MET A 433 -5.43 18.62 -42.33
CA MET A 433 -4.06 19.14 -42.34
C MET A 433 -3.36 18.86 -43.68
N THR A 434 -2.56 19.83 -44.12
CA THR A 434 -1.70 19.70 -45.31
C THR A 434 -0.56 18.69 -45.07
N PRO A 435 0.04 18.12 -46.13
CA PRO A 435 1.20 17.23 -45.98
C PRO A 435 2.41 17.87 -45.27
N GLN A 436 2.63 19.18 -45.46
CA GLN A 436 3.71 19.93 -44.84
C GLN A 436 3.51 20.05 -43.32
N GLU A 437 2.30 20.41 -42.88
CA GLU A 437 1.93 20.50 -41.46
C GLU A 437 2.08 19.13 -40.76
N LYS A 438 1.62 18.05 -41.39
CA LYS A 438 1.79 16.68 -40.87
C LYS A 438 3.26 16.31 -40.72
N THR A 439 4.09 16.71 -41.67
CA THR A 439 5.53 16.44 -41.65
C THR A 439 6.22 17.23 -40.55
N GLU A 440 5.87 18.51 -40.34
CA GLU A 440 6.42 19.33 -39.27
C GLU A 440 6.10 18.74 -37.87
N ILE A 441 4.86 18.30 -37.65
CA ILE A 441 4.46 17.68 -36.39
C ILE A 441 5.21 16.35 -36.18
N LYS A 442 5.29 15.50 -37.22
CA LYS A 442 6.04 14.24 -37.16
C LYS A 442 7.54 14.46 -36.91
N LEU A 443 8.13 15.49 -37.49
CA LEU A 443 9.52 15.87 -37.25
C LEU A 443 9.73 16.39 -35.83
N GLY A 444 8.78 17.13 -35.26
CA GLY A 444 8.80 17.55 -33.86
C GLY A 444 8.76 16.36 -32.90
N ILE A 445 7.88 15.39 -33.17
CA ILE A 445 7.75 14.15 -32.40
C ILE A 445 8.98 13.24 -32.57
N GLY A 446 9.58 13.23 -33.74
CA GLY A 446 10.85 12.53 -34.00
C GLY A 446 12.04 13.06 -33.21
N LYS A 447 11.96 14.27 -32.64
CA LYS A 447 13.01 14.90 -31.83
C LYS A 447 12.92 14.60 -30.33
N ILE A 448 11.93 13.81 -29.88
CA ILE A 448 11.87 13.36 -28.48
C ILE A 448 13.11 12.49 -28.22
N PRO A 449 14.05 12.92 -27.35
CA PRO A 449 15.25 12.17 -27.07
C PRO A 449 14.89 10.83 -26.44
N GLY A 450 15.58 9.75 -26.83
CA GLY A 450 15.40 8.44 -26.20
C GLY A 450 15.94 8.35 -24.77
N ILE A 451 16.69 9.35 -24.32
CA ILE A 451 17.23 9.47 -22.96
C ILE A 451 16.72 10.80 -22.40
N PHE A 452 15.77 10.72 -21.47
CA PHE A 452 15.58 11.85 -20.56
C PHE A 452 16.81 11.89 -19.66
N LEU A 453 17.55 13.02 -19.66
CA LEU A 453 18.32 13.39 -18.48
C LEU A 453 17.39 13.26 -17.27
N ASP A 454 17.89 12.78 -16.13
CA ASP A 454 17.25 12.57 -14.80
C ASP A 454 16.44 13.77 -14.22
N ASN A 455 16.08 14.74 -15.03
CA ASN A 455 15.33 15.94 -14.69
C ASN A 455 13.82 15.71 -14.47
N THR A 456 13.28 14.51 -14.73
CA THR A 456 11.86 14.19 -14.43
C THR A 456 11.64 13.66 -13.02
N ASP A 457 12.70 13.33 -12.27
CA ASP A 457 12.58 12.57 -11.01
C ASP A 457 12.60 13.45 -9.73
N ARG A 458 12.76 14.78 -9.85
CA ARG A 458 13.04 15.60 -8.65
C ARG A 458 11.83 16.10 -7.88
N ASN A 459 10.61 15.96 -8.40
CA ASN A 459 9.43 16.45 -7.69
C ASN A 459 8.82 15.37 -6.80
N ARG A 460 9.40 15.17 -5.61
CA ARG A 460 8.95 14.20 -4.58
C ARG A 460 7.55 14.48 -4.04
N THR A 461 7.03 15.70 -4.24
CA THR A 461 5.73 16.13 -3.71
C THR A 461 4.55 15.72 -4.60
N SER A 462 4.82 15.27 -5.83
CA SER A 462 3.78 14.85 -6.77
C SER A 462 3.25 13.45 -6.42
N PRO A 463 1.91 13.25 -6.39
CA PRO A 463 1.32 11.94 -6.14
C PRO A 463 1.48 10.98 -7.32
N PHE A 464 1.53 11.47 -8.57
CA PHE A 464 1.61 10.64 -9.77
C PHE A 464 2.61 11.24 -10.76
N ALA A 465 3.83 10.70 -10.79
CA ALA A 465 4.94 11.28 -11.52
C ALA A 465 5.41 10.39 -12.68
N PHE A 466 5.62 10.96 -13.85
CA PHE A 466 6.27 10.25 -14.96
C PHE A 466 7.79 10.24 -14.75
N THR A 467 8.36 9.08 -14.48
CA THR A 467 9.80 8.91 -14.16
C THR A 467 10.59 8.35 -15.35
N GLY A 468 10.27 8.84 -16.55
CA GLY A 468 11.02 8.61 -17.79
C GLY A 468 10.52 7.45 -18.64
N ASN A 469 10.11 6.33 -18.03
CA ASN A 469 9.63 5.14 -18.75
C ASN A 469 8.42 4.43 -18.09
N ARG A 470 7.85 5.07 -17.07
CA ARG A 470 6.78 4.55 -16.21
C ARG A 470 6.15 5.71 -15.43
N PHE A 471 5.02 5.45 -14.78
CA PHE A 471 4.46 6.36 -13.79
C PHE A 471 4.67 5.80 -12.39
N GLU A 472 5.11 6.65 -11.48
CA GLU A 472 5.27 6.34 -10.07
C GLU A 472 4.07 6.91 -9.29
N PHE A 473 3.27 6.02 -8.71
CA PHE A 473 2.13 6.39 -7.87
C PHE A 473 2.55 6.39 -6.39
N ARG A 474 2.84 7.57 -5.83
CA ARG A 474 3.42 7.75 -4.49
C ARG A 474 2.40 7.81 -3.35
N ALA A 475 1.13 7.99 -3.70
CA ALA A 475 0.07 8.13 -2.70
C ALA A 475 -0.31 6.82 -2.01
N VAL A 476 0.12 5.66 -2.54
CA VAL A 476 -0.15 4.34 -1.95
C VAL A 476 0.54 4.21 -0.58
N GLY A 477 -0.18 3.72 0.43
CA GLY A 477 0.33 3.54 1.78
C GLY A 477 1.20 2.28 1.96
N SER A 478 2.14 2.33 2.90
CA SER A 478 3.04 1.21 3.24
C SER A 478 2.34 -0.06 3.72
N SER A 479 1.13 0.03 4.29
CA SER A 479 0.36 -1.15 4.73
C SER A 479 -0.66 -1.63 3.70
N ALA A 480 -1.03 -0.80 2.72
CA ALA A 480 -2.07 -1.11 1.74
C ALA A 480 -1.68 -2.25 0.79
N ASN A 481 -2.66 -3.05 0.36
CA ASN A 481 -2.43 -3.97 -0.76
C ASN A 481 -2.34 -3.17 -2.08
N CYS A 482 -1.24 -3.32 -2.83
CA CYS A 482 -1.02 -2.65 -4.12
C CYS A 482 -2.20 -2.79 -5.10
N SER A 483 -2.94 -3.89 -5.01
CA SER A 483 -4.12 -4.14 -5.84
C SER A 483 -5.13 -3.00 -5.78
N SER A 484 -5.36 -2.38 -4.61
CA SER A 484 -6.39 -1.34 -4.48
C SER A 484 -6.18 -0.21 -5.48
N ALA A 485 -4.93 0.27 -5.59
CA ALA A 485 -4.51 1.31 -6.50
C ALA A 485 -4.43 0.81 -7.95
N VAL A 486 -3.85 -0.37 -8.17
CA VAL A 486 -3.62 -0.92 -9.52
C VAL A 486 -4.94 -1.29 -10.22
N ILE A 487 -5.93 -1.83 -9.49
CA ILE A 487 -7.27 -2.13 -10.04
C ILE A 487 -7.90 -0.87 -10.63
N VAL A 488 -7.91 0.21 -9.84
CA VAL A 488 -8.52 1.47 -10.25
C VAL A 488 -7.76 2.11 -11.41
N LEU A 489 -6.42 2.12 -11.35
CA LEU A 489 -5.58 2.67 -12.41
C LEU A 489 -5.77 1.91 -13.73
N ASN A 490 -5.71 0.58 -13.69
CA ASN A 490 -5.91 -0.27 -14.88
C ASN A 490 -7.30 -0.07 -15.47
N ALA A 491 -8.36 -0.06 -14.65
CA ALA A 491 -9.73 0.16 -15.12
C ALA A 491 -9.91 1.55 -15.76
N ALA A 492 -9.38 2.60 -15.12
CA ALA A 492 -9.43 3.96 -15.63
C ALA A 492 -8.69 4.10 -16.97
N VAL A 493 -7.49 3.53 -17.07
CA VAL A 493 -6.70 3.56 -18.31
C VAL A 493 -7.39 2.74 -19.40
N ALA A 494 -7.91 1.55 -19.08
CA ALA A 494 -8.61 0.71 -20.05
C ALA A 494 -9.86 1.39 -20.61
N HIS A 495 -10.66 2.01 -19.74
CA HIS A 495 -11.83 2.79 -20.12
C HIS A 495 -11.46 3.93 -21.09
N GLN A 496 -10.41 4.68 -20.77
CA GLN A 496 -9.94 5.78 -21.61
C GLN A 496 -9.31 5.30 -22.93
N LEU A 497 -8.56 4.20 -22.94
CA LEU A 497 -7.99 3.62 -24.16
C LEU A 497 -9.08 3.15 -25.12
N LYS A 498 -10.14 2.53 -24.61
CA LYS A 498 -11.30 2.14 -25.40
C LYS A 498 -12.00 3.34 -26.01
N ALA A 499 -12.29 4.37 -25.20
CA ALA A 499 -12.90 5.61 -25.69
C ALA A 499 -12.03 6.28 -26.78
N PHE A 500 -10.71 6.25 -26.62
CA PHE A 500 -9.76 6.75 -27.62
C PHE A 500 -9.81 5.94 -28.92
N ALA A 501 -9.79 4.61 -28.84
CA ALA A 501 -9.88 3.73 -30.01
C ALA A 501 -11.20 3.95 -30.77
N ASP A 502 -12.32 4.01 -30.07
CA ASP A 502 -13.64 4.26 -30.63
C ASP A 502 -13.71 5.61 -31.35
N GLU A 503 -13.18 6.69 -30.76
CA GLU A 503 -13.17 8.02 -31.38
C GLU A 503 -12.27 8.08 -32.63
N VAL A 504 -11.09 7.46 -32.57
CA VAL A 504 -10.16 7.38 -33.72
C VAL A 504 -10.76 6.56 -34.86
N ASN A 505 -11.37 5.41 -34.57
CA ASN A 505 -12.01 4.56 -35.56
C ASN A 505 -13.21 5.26 -36.20
N ALA A 506 -14.06 5.93 -35.41
CA ALA A 506 -15.19 6.69 -35.92
C ALA A 506 -14.76 7.86 -36.84
N MET A 507 -13.63 8.51 -36.58
CA MET A 507 -13.06 9.51 -37.48
C MET A 507 -12.49 8.91 -38.76
N ALA A 508 -11.86 7.73 -38.65
CA ALA A 508 -11.33 7.00 -39.80
C ALA A 508 -12.44 6.53 -40.76
N ASP A 509 -13.55 6.04 -40.21
CA ASP A 509 -14.74 5.62 -40.97
C ASP A 509 -15.40 6.77 -41.73
N ARG A 510 -15.29 7.99 -41.21
CA ARG A 510 -15.73 9.23 -41.89
C ARG A 510 -14.76 9.72 -42.97
N GLY A 511 -13.71 8.96 -43.28
CA GLY A 511 -12.74 9.26 -44.33
C GLY A 511 -11.50 10.06 -43.90
N THR A 512 -11.30 10.27 -42.58
CA THR A 512 -10.07 10.89 -42.06
C THR A 512 -8.93 9.88 -42.11
N LYS A 513 -7.72 10.29 -42.52
CA LYS A 513 -6.57 9.38 -42.47
C LYS A 513 -6.25 9.01 -41.02
N ARG A 514 -5.91 7.75 -40.75
CA ARG A 514 -5.64 7.24 -39.39
C ARG A 514 -4.66 8.11 -38.58
N ASP A 515 -3.50 8.44 -39.15
CA ASP A 515 -2.52 9.33 -38.49
C ASP A 515 -3.12 10.69 -38.08
N GLU A 516 -4.01 11.23 -38.90
CA GLU A 516 -4.67 12.52 -38.66
C GLU A 516 -5.76 12.42 -37.60
N ALA A 517 -6.54 11.32 -37.60
CA ALA A 517 -7.50 11.03 -36.55
C ALA A 517 -6.81 10.91 -35.18
N ILE A 518 -5.69 10.17 -35.11
CA ILE A 518 -4.88 10.03 -33.90
C ILE A 518 -4.44 11.40 -33.38
N PHE A 519 -3.90 12.27 -34.24
CA PHE A 519 -3.49 13.61 -33.83
C PHE A 519 -4.64 14.45 -33.27
N GLN A 520 -5.81 14.42 -33.91
CA GLN A 520 -6.96 15.21 -33.48
C GLN A 520 -7.50 14.76 -32.13
N VAL A 521 -7.67 13.44 -31.93
CA VAL A 521 -8.12 12.89 -30.64
C VAL A 521 -7.08 13.11 -29.55
N LEU A 522 -5.79 12.95 -29.86
CA LEU A 522 -4.69 13.19 -28.94
C LEU A 522 -4.63 14.67 -28.50
N LYS A 523 -4.80 15.62 -29.43
CA LYS A 523 -4.92 17.06 -29.10
C LYS A 523 -6.06 17.30 -28.13
N LYS A 524 -7.25 16.73 -28.39
CA LYS A 524 -8.43 16.88 -27.52
C LYS A 524 -8.12 16.36 -26.11
N CYS A 525 -7.56 15.16 -25.99
CA CYS A 525 -7.16 14.60 -24.70
C CYS A 525 -6.13 15.46 -23.95
N ILE A 526 -5.15 16.06 -24.65
CA ILE A 526 -4.19 16.99 -24.02
C ILE A 526 -4.89 18.21 -23.45
N ILE A 527 -5.81 18.82 -24.20
CA ILE A 527 -6.53 20.02 -23.77
C ILE A 527 -7.42 19.70 -22.58
N ASP A 528 -8.20 18.62 -22.67
CA ASP A 528 -9.16 18.22 -21.64
C ASP A 528 -8.48 17.81 -20.33
N SER A 529 -7.28 17.24 -20.41
CA SER A 529 -6.50 16.82 -19.24
C SER A 529 -5.54 17.91 -18.72
N LYS A 530 -5.52 19.11 -19.32
CA LYS A 530 -4.57 20.17 -18.92
C LYS A 530 -4.66 20.53 -17.43
N ARG A 531 -5.85 20.44 -16.83
CA ARG A 531 -6.07 20.79 -15.42
C ARG A 531 -5.31 19.92 -14.43
N ILE A 532 -5.03 18.64 -14.76
CA ILE A 532 -4.38 17.68 -13.86
C ILE A 532 -2.85 17.83 -13.83
N ARG A 533 -2.27 18.42 -14.88
CA ARG A 533 -0.82 18.57 -15.04
C ARG A 533 -0.29 19.66 -14.11
N PHE A 534 0.68 19.32 -13.26
CA PHE A 534 1.30 20.24 -12.33
C PHE A 534 2.79 19.93 -12.12
N GLU A 535 3.63 20.96 -12.25
CA GLU A 535 5.09 20.84 -12.22
C GLU A 535 5.73 21.48 -10.98
N GLY A 536 4.94 22.10 -10.09
CA GLY A 536 5.42 22.85 -8.93
C GLY A 536 5.40 22.07 -7.62
N ASP A 537 5.61 22.78 -6.51
CA ASP A 537 5.55 22.21 -5.17
C ASP A 537 4.11 21.89 -4.75
N GLY A 538 3.82 20.60 -4.58
CA GLY A 538 2.54 20.07 -4.15
C GLY A 538 2.14 20.45 -2.72
N TYR A 539 3.09 20.87 -1.87
CA TYR A 539 2.80 21.31 -0.50
C TYR A 539 2.41 22.78 -0.40
N SER A 540 2.70 23.56 -1.44
CA SER A 540 2.48 24.99 -1.39
C SER A 540 0.99 25.32 -1.20
N ALA A 541 0.69 26.26 -0.30
CA ALA A 541 -0.67 26.76 -0.12
C ALA A 541 -1.23 27.39 -1.41
N GLU A 542 -0.34 27.85 -2.29
CA GLU A 542 -0.67 28.32 -3.65
C GLU A 542 -1.21 27.19 -4.51
N TRP A 543 -0.55 26.02 -4.52
CA TRP A 543 -1.05 24.85 -5.23
C TRP A 543 -2.42 24.41 -4.72
N HIS A 544 -2.63 24.36 -3.41
CA HIS A 544 -3.94 23.98 -2.85
C HIS A 544 -5.07 24.90 -3.36
N LYS A 545 -4.84 26.22 -3.41
CA LYS A 545 -5.82 27.18 -3.94
C LYS A 545 -6.01 27.04 -5.44
N GLU A 546 -4.92 26.86 -6.18
CA GLU A 546 -4.94 26.72 -7.63
C GLU A 546 -5.59 25.41 -8.09
N ALA A 547 -5.33 24.30 -7.40
CA ALA A 547 -5.96 23.01 -7.65
C ALA A 547 -7.49 23.12 -7.55
N ILE A 548 -8.00 23.75 -6.48
CA ILE A 548 -9.45 23.98 -6.32
C ILE A 548 -9.99 24.86 -7.46
N ARG A 549 -9.26 25.92 -7.86
CA ARG A 549 -9.64 26.77 -9.01
C ARG A 549 -9.72 25.98 -10.31
N ARG A 550 -8.84 24.99 -10.49
CA ARG A 550 -8.83 24.05 -11.63
C ARG A 550 -9.90 22.96 -11.53
N GLY A 551 -10.69 22.94 -10.47
CA GLY A 551 -11.70 21.91 -10.22
C GLY A 551 -11.10 20.56 -9.77
N LEU A 552 -9.86 20.56 -9.28
CA LEU A 552 -9.24 19.39 -8.68
C LEU A 552 -9.72 19.23 -7.24
N SER A 553 -10.09 18.02 -6.88
CA SER A 553 -10.64 17.69 -5.58
C SER A 553 -9.53 17.63 -4.51
N ALA A 554 -9.75 18.31 -3.38
CA ALA A 554 -8.83 18.36 -2.24
C ALA A 554 -9.46 17.78 -0.94
N GLU A 555 -10.47 16.91 -1.09
CA GLU A 555 -11.12 16.25 0.03
C GLU A 555 -10.10 15.43 0.83
N SER A 556 -10.16 15.58 2.16
CA SER A 556 -9.27 14.91 3.12
C SER A 556 -10.03 13.96 4.03
N SER A 557 -11.36 14.09 4.09
CA SER A 557 -12.22 13.17 4.82
C SER A 557 -12.18 11.79 4.17
N VAL A 558 -11.85 10.75 4.95
CA VAL A 558 -11.80 9.38 4.45
C VAL A 558 -13.20 8.90 4.06
N PRO A 559 -14.26 9.04 4.88
CA PRO A 559 -15.60 8.65 4.48
C PRO A 559 -16.09 9.36 3.22
N ARG A 560 -15.87 10.68 3.11
CA ARG A 560 -16.30 11.44 1.91
C ARG A 560 -15.51 11.04 0.67
N THR A 561 -14.23 10.77 0.82
CA THR A 561 -13.38 10.29 -0.28
C THR A 561 -13.84 8.92 -0.77
N LEU A 562 -14.18 7.99 0.13
CA LEU A 562 -14.69 6.66 -0.24
C LEU A 562 -16.02 6.73 -1.00
N LYS A 563 -16.82 7.78 -0.80
CA LYS A 563 -18.05 8.00 -1.57
C LYS A 563 -17.79 8.22 -3.08
N ALA A 564 -16.56 8.58 -3.47
CA ALA A 564 -16.20 8.75 -4.88
C ALA A 564 -16.39 7.46 -5.69
N TYR A 565 -16.27 6.28 -5.07
CA TYR A 565 -16.53 4.99 -5.71
C TYR A 565 -17.97 4.85 -6.20
N SER A 566 -18.94 5.47 -5.53
CA SER A 566 -20.37 5.37 -5.85
C SER A 566 -20.87 6.49 -6.78
N THR A 567 -19.98 7.31 -7.34
CA THR A 567 -20.39 8.33 -8.32
C THR A 567 -20.71 7.68 -9.67
N PRO A 568 -21.63 8.24 -10.48
CA PRO A 568 -21.98 7.67 -11.79
C PRO A 568 -20.75 7.47 -12.70
N ALA A 569 -19.81 8.42 -12.70
CA ALA A 569 -18.58 8.34 -13.50
C ALA A 569 -17.65 7.20 -13.02
N SER A 570 -17.52 7.01 -11.71
CA SER A 570 -16.76 5.88 -11.15
C SER A 570 -17.41 4.55 -11.44
N CYS A 571 -18.75 4.46 -11.34
CA CYS A 571 -19.48 3.25 -11.71
C CYS A 571 -19.33 2.93 -13.20
N GLU A 572 -19.39 3.93 -14.09
CA GLU A 572 -19.12 3.73 -15.52
C GLU A 572 -17.71 3.18 -15.75
N THR A 573 -16.71 3.71 -15.04
CA THR A 573 -15.32 3.24 -15.18
C THR A 573 -15.11 1.84 -14.61
N LEU A 574 -15.66 1.53 -13.44
CA LEU A 574 -15.40 0.27 -12.72
C LEU A 574 -16.37 -0.87 -13.09
N VAL A 575 -17.65 -0.54 -13.23
CA VAL A 575 -18.70 -1.50 -13.60
C VAL A 575 -18.84 -1.59 -15.11
N GLY A 576 -18.78 -0.47 -15.83
CA GLY A 576 -18.88 -0.46 -17.29
C GLY A 576 -17.72 -1.17 -18.00
N THR A 577 -16.56 -1.27 -17.36
CA THR A 577 -15.43 -2.09 -17.83
C THR A 577 -15.55 -3.57 -17.47
N GLY A 578 -16.48 -3.95 -16.58
CA GLY A 578 -16.65 -5.32 -16.09
C GLY A 578 -15.64 -5.74 -15.02
N VAL A 579 -14.88 -4.80 -14.45
CA VAL A 579 -13.94 -5.11 -13.34
C VAL A 579 -14.71 -5.44 -12.06
N PHE A 580 -15.76 -4.68 -11.78
CA PHE A 580 -16.69 -4.90 -10.67
C PHE A 580 -18.14 -5.02 -11.16
N THR A 581 -18.97 -5.68 -10.36
CA THR A 581 -20.41 -5.48 -10.36
C THR A 581 -20.78 -4.35 -9.40
N GLU A 582 -21.97 -3.75 -9.55
CA GLU A 582 -22.46 -2.73 -8.61
C GLU A 582 -22.45 -3.23 -7.16
N ARG A 583 -22.89 -4.47 -6.95
CA ARG A 583 -22.92 -5.11 -5.63
C ARG A 583 -21.53 -5.30 -5.03
N GLU A 584 -20.54 -5.73 -5.82
CA GLU A 584 -19.15 -5.85 -5.38
C GLU A 584 -18.57 -4.49 -4.98
N LEU A 585 -18.89 -3.44 -5.75
CA LEU A 585 -18.41 -2.09 -5.51
C LEU A 585 -18.98 -1.49 -4.22
N GLU A 586 -20.30 -1.59 -4.03
CA GLU A 586 -20.97 -1.14 -2.80
C GLU A 586 -20.42 -1.86 -1.56
N SER A 587 -20.24 -3.18 -1.65
CA SER A 587 -19.68 -4.00 -0.58
C SER A 587 -18.29 -3.53 -0.16
N ARG A 588 -17.40 -3.25 -1.13
CA ARG A 588 -16.04 -2.78 -0.84
C ARG A 588 -16.03 -1.44 -0.14
N VAL A 589 -16.85 -0.49 -0.60
CA VAL A 589 -17.02 0.79 0.09
C VAL A 589 -17.49 0.58 1.53
N GLY A 590 -18.46 -0.32 1.74
CA GLY A 590 -18.90 -0.71 3.08
C GLY A 590 -17.78 -1.28 3.95
N VAL A 591 -16.98 -2.20 3.42
CA VAL A 591 -15.84 -2.79 4.14
C VAL A 591 -14.79 -1.75 4.51
N GLU A 592 -14.43 -0.84 3.59
CA GLU A 592 -13.47 0.23 3.88
C GLU A 592 -13.97 1.19 4.96
N LEU A 593 -15.25 1.59 4.92
CA LEU A 593 -15.88 2.40 5.97
C LEU A 593 -15.91 1.68 7.32
N GLU A 594 -16.12 0.35 7.32
CA GLU A 594 -16.08 -0.47 8.51
C GLU A 594 -14.67 -0.54 9.11
N LYS A 595 -13.65 -0.81 8.27
CA LYS A 595 -12.24 -0.83 8.67
C LYS A 595 -11.83 0.51 9.28
N PHE A 596 -12.15 1.61 8.60
CA PHE A 596 -11.91 2.97 9.10
C PHE A 596 -12.53 3.18 10.49
N THR A 597 -13.82 2.85 10.64
CA THR A 597 -14.55 3.02 11.90
C THR A 597 -13.93 2.19 13.02
N LYS A 598 -13.60 0.92 12.76
CA LYS A 598 -13.01 0.00 13.74
C LYS A 598 -11.61 0.44 14.16
N LYS A 599 -10.77 0.92 13.24
CA LYS A 599 -9.44 1.44 13.56
C LYS A 599 -9.52 2.63 14.51
N LEU A 600 -10.30 3.66 14.18
CA LEU A 600 -10.53 4.80 15.09
C LEU A 600 -11.15 4.40 16.43
N GLN A 601 -12.02 3.38 16.41
CA GLN A 601 -12.58 2.83 17.64
C GLN A 601 -11.50 2.17 18.52
N ILE A 602 -10.57 1.42 17.94
CA ILE A 602 -9.45 0.81 18.67
C ILE A 602 -8.53 1.91 19.20
N GLU A 603 -8.12 2.86 18.37
CA GLU A 603 -7.26 3.98 18.79
C GLU A 603 -7.87 4.77 19.96
N SER A 604 -9.14 5.17 19.86
CA SER A 604 -9.82 5.90 20.94
C SER A 604 -9.96 5.07 22.22
N ARG A 605 -10.17 3.75 22.12
CA ARG A 605 -10.22 2.87 23.30
C ARG A 605 -8.85 2.75 23.97
N VAL A 606 -7.81 2.48 23.18
CA VAL A 606 -6.45 2.29 23.69
C VAL A 606 -5.92 3.58 24.28
N LEU A 607 -6.08 4.73 23.61
CA LEU A 607 -5.68 6.03 24.15
C LEU A 607 -6.41 6.34 25.47
N GLY A 608 -7.73 6.14 25.52
CA GLY A 608 -8.51 6.39 26.73
C GLY A 608 -8.09 5.50 27.90
N ASP A 609 -7.85 4.21 27.64
CA ASP A 609 -7.37 3.26 28.64
C ASP A 609 -5.97 3.63 29.17
N LEU A 610 -5.02 3.85 28.28
CA LEU A 610 -3.65 4.22 28.65
C LEU A 610 -3.59 5.57 29.37
N ALA A 611 -4.37 6.56 28.93
CA ALA A 611 -4.42 7.86 29.57
C ALA A 611 -4.86 7.75 31.04
N ILE A 612 -5.91 6.98 31.32
CA ILE A 612 -6.49 6.86 32.67
C ILE A 612 -5.72 5.88 33.55
N ASN A 613 -5.24 4.77 33.00
CA ASN A 613 -4.64 3.69 33.79
C ASN A 613 -3.11 3.79 33.91
N HIS A 614 -2.44 4.49 32.98
CA HIS A 614 -0.97 4.56 32.95
C HIS A 614 -0.46 5.99 33.19
N ILE A 615 -0.94 6.95 32.41
CA ILE A 615 -0.41 8.32 32.44
C ILE A 615 -0.87 9.09 33.68
N VAL A 616 -2.19 9.15 33.93
CA VAL A 616 -2.74 9.90 35.06
C VAL A 616 -2.19 9.45 36.41
N PRO A 617 -2.12 8.14 36.75
CA PRO A 617 -1.57 7.70 38.02
C PRO A 617 -0.10 8.11 38.18
N THR A 618 0.68 8.04 37.10
CA THR A 618 2.08 8.47 37.11
C THR A 618 2.21 9.97 37.39
N ALA A 619 1.38 10.80 36.72
CA ALA A 619 1.37 12.24 36.93
C ALA A 619 0.92 12.62 38.36
N VAL A 620 -0.07 11.90 38.91
CA VAL A 620 -0.51 12.08 40.31
C VAL A 620 0.62 11.75 41.28
N ASN A 621 1.31 10.62 41.09
CA ASN A 621 2.42 10.22 41.96
C ASN A 621 3.54 11.29 41.99
N TYR A 622 3.92 11.81 40.82
CA TYR A 622 4.90 12.89 40.75
C TYR A 622 4.39 14.18 41.40
N MET A 623 3.13 14.56 41.14
CA MET A 623 2.50 15.71 41.77
C MET A 623 2.49 15.61 43.30
N THR A 624 2.22 14.44 43.87
CA THR A 624 2.31 14.21 45.32
C THR A 624 3.71 14.48 45.86
N SER A 625 4.76 14.01 45.17
CA SER A 625 6.15 14.29 45.58
C SER A 625 6.48 15.80 45.57
N LEU A 626 5.94 16.55 44.60
CA LEU A 626 6.09 18.01 44.55
C LEU A 626 5.34 18.70 45.69
N VAL A 627 4.12 18.24 46.01
CA VAL A 627 3.32 18.76 47.13
C VAL A 627 4.04 18.54 48.46
N ASP A 628 4.56 17.34 48.69
CA ASP A 628 5.28 17.03 49.93
C ASP A 628 6.58 17.84 50.05
N ASN A 629 7.26 18.07 48.93
CA ASN A 629 8.40 18.98 48.92
C ASN A 629 8.00 20.43 49.27
N VAL A 630 6.90 20.95 48.71
CA VAL A 630 6.41 22.30 49.04
C VAL A 630 6.01 22.41 50.52
N ARG A 631 5.43 21.35 51.10
CA ARG A 631 5.15 21.27 52.55
C ARG A 631 6.45 21.33 53.36
N GLY A 632 7.46 20.55 52.99
CA GLY A 632 8.77 20.59 53.66
C GLY A 632 9.44 21.96 53.58
N LEU A 633 9.36 22.66 52.43
CA LEU A 633 9.86 24.04 52.32
C LEU A 633 9.13 25.01 53.26
N ARG A 634 7.81 24.82 53.44
CA ARG A 634 7.00 25.66 54.33
C ARG A 634 7.39 25.48 55.80
N GLU A 635 7.81 24.28 56.19
CA GLU A 635 8.21 23.97 57.56
C GLU A 635 9.60 24.50 57.92
N ILE A 636 10.48 24.67 56.92
CA ILE A 636 11.89 25.05 57.14
C ILE A 636 12.12 26.56 56.99
N PHE A 637 11.40 27.23 56.08
CA PHE A 637 11.67 28.63 55.69
C PHE A 637 10.58 29.59 56.18
N ASP A 638 10.97 30.85 56.40
CA ASP A 638 10.01 31.94 56.69
C ASP A 638 9.10 32.26 55.48
N ASP A 639 8.10 33.11 55.70
CA ASP A 639 7.10 33.44 54.67
C ASP A 639 7.71 34.00 53.38
N ASN A 640 8.73 34.85 53.49
CA ASN A 640 9.33 35.53 52.34
C ASN A 640 10.18 34.56 51.51
N ASP A 641 11.03 33.77 52.18
CA ASP A 641 11.86 32.78 51.51
C ASP A 641 11.03 31.62 50.97
N PHE A 642 10.00 31.19 51.68
CA PHE A 642 9.07 30.17 51.18
C PHE A 642 8.39 30.59 49.89
N LEU A 643 7.84 31.81 49.81
CA LEU A 643 7.17 32.29 48.61
C LEU A 643 8.10 32.33 47.41
N ARG A 644 9.34 32.78 47.60
CA ARG A 644 10.37 32.83 46.56
C ARG A 644 10.81 31.42 46.11
N LEU A 645 11.02 30.49 47.04
CA LEU A 645 11.55 29.14 46.76
C LEU A 645 10.48 28.16 46.26
N ALA A 646 9.23 28.29 46.71
CA ALA A 646 8.14 27.39 46.36
C ALA A 646 7.30 27.85 45.15
N GLY A 647 7.43 29.11 44.70
CA GLY A 647 6.61 29.70 43.63
C GLY A 647 6.53 28.83 42.36
N ALA A 648 7.67 28.54 41.74
CA ALA A 648 7.74 27.72 40.53
C ALA A 648 7.22 26.28 40.75
N ARG A 649 7.41 25.70 41.94
CA ARG A 649 6.91 24.35 42.27
C ARG A 649 5.39 24.35 42.40
N LYS A 650 4.80 25.39 42.98
CA LYS A 650 3.33 25.56 43.07
C LYS A 650 2.70 25.71 41.69
N GLU A 651 3.30 26.53 40.82
CA GLU A 651 2.85 26.69 39.43
C GLU A 651 2.88 25.35 38.68
N LEU A 652 3.95 24.58 38.86
CA LEU A 652 4.08 23.24 38.27
C LEU A 652 2.98 22.28 38.77
N ILE A 653 2.69 22.27 40.07
CA ILE A 653 1.61 21.46 40.66
C ILE A 653 0.26 21.83 40.02
N VAL A 654 -0.02 23.13 39.86
CA VAL A 654 -1.26 23.61 39.21
C VAL A 654 -1.31 23.11 37.76
N SER A 655 -0.22 23.29 37.00
CA SER A 655 -0.16 22.85 35.60
C SER A 655 -0.38 21.34 35.43
N ILE A 656 0.24 20.51 36.29
CA ILE A 656 0.04 19.06 36.27
C ILE A 656 -1.42 18.71 36.60
N SER A 657 -1.99 19.34 37.64
CA SER A 657 -3.39 19.14 38.03
C SER A 657 -4.37 19.50 36.91
N ASP A 658 -4.12 20.61 36.20
CA ASP A 658 -4.94 21.05 35.07
C ASP A 658 -4.89 20.05 33.92
N HIS A 659 -3.69 19.56 33.57
CA HIS A 659 -3.54 18.55 32.53
C HIS A 659 -4.20 17.21 32.89
N ILE A 660 -4.07 16.74 34.13
CA ILE A 660 -4.76 15.53 34.61
C ILE A 660 -6.28 15.71 34.51
N SER A 661 -6.80 16.86 34.95
CA SER A 661 -8.23 17.16 34.93
C SER A 661 -8.77 17.21 33.50
N MET A 662 -8.03 17.83 32.59
CA MET A 662 -8.41 17.92 31.19
C MET A 662 -8.39 16.55 30.51
N ILE A 663 -7.36 15.73 30.74
CA ILE A 663 -7.31 14.35 30.22
C ILE A 663 -8.55 13.56 30.67
N LYS A 664 -8.88 13.58 31.97
CA LYS A 664 -10.06 12.88 32.49
C LYS A 664 -11.36 13.34 31.83
N LYS A 665 -11.53 14.66 31.68
CA LYS A 665 -12.69 15.26 31.02
C LYS A 665 -12.80 14.81 29.56
N LEU A 666 -11.73 15.02 28.78
CA LEU A 666 -11.70 14.71 27.35
C LEU A 666 -11.89 13.21 27.07
N VAL A 667 -11.30 12.32 27.90
CA VAL A 667 -11.54 10.88 27.78
C VAL A 667 -13.01 10.54 28.02
N SER A 668 -13.65 11.14 29.03
CA SER A 668 -15.08 10.93 29.29
C SER A 668 -15.96 11.41 28.13
N GLU A 669 -15.67 12.59 27.59
CA GLU A 669 -16.38 13.16 26.44
C GLU A 669 -16.19 12.32 25.18
N MET A 670 -14.96 11.89 24.88
CA MET A 670 -14.66 10.98 23.77
C MET A 670 -15.42 9.66 23.90
N ILE A 671 -15.51 9.08 25.11
CA ILE A 671 -16.28 7.86 25.36
C ILE A 671 -17.77 8.08 25.06
N ASP A 672 -18.34 9.23 25.45
CA ASP A 672 -19.74 9.57 25.18
C ASP A 672 -19.99 9.73 23.67
N GLN A 673 -19.13 10.45 22.95
CA GLN A 673 -19.24 10.58 21.49
C GLN A 673 -19.13 9.22 20.79
N ARG A 674 -18.23 8.35 21.26
CA ARG A 674 -18.11 6.99 20.75
C ARG A 674 -19.38 6.17 21.01
N ARG A 675 -20.03 6.30 22.17
CA ARG A 675 -21.33 5.63 22.45
C ARG A 675 -22.40 6.10 21.46
N LYS A 676 -22.51 7.41 21.22
CA LYS A 676 -23.45 7.99 20.25
C LYS A 676 -23.19 7.52 18.82
N ALA A 677 -21.93 7.47 18.39
CA ALA A 677 -21.57 7.00 17.06
C ALA A 677 -21.87 5.49 16.87
N ASN A 678 -21.66 4.66 17.89
CA ASN A 678 -21.83 3.21 17.79
C ASN A 678 -23.27 2.76 17.54
N VAL A 679 -24.26 3.49 18.04
CA VAL A 679 -25.68 3.15 17.86
C VAL A 679 -26.23 3.55 16.49
N MET A 680 -25.44 4.25 15.66
CA MET A 680 -25.84 4.59 14.30
C MET A 680 -25.90 3.32 13.43
N VAL A 681 -27.00 3.13 12.71
CA VAL A 681 -27.19 1.97 11.82
C VAL A 681 -26.45 2.15 10.49
N ASP A 682 -26.55 3.34 9.91
CA ASP A 682 -25.89 3.66 8.64
C ASP A 682 -24.37 3.78 8.81
N ILE A 683 -23.64 3.00 8.01
CA ILE A 683 -22.18 2.87 8.14
C ILE A 683 -21.45 4.15 7.75
N TYR A 684 -21.94 4.88 6.75
CA TYR A 684 -21.34 6.13 6.30
C TYR A 684 -21.52 7.23 7.34
N LYS A 685 -22.71 7.36 7.93
CA LYS A 685 -22.99 8.28 9.04
C LYS A 685 -22.18 7.94 10.27
N LYS A 686 -22.03 6.65 10.59
CA LYS A 686 -21.16 6.18 11.68
C LYS A 686 -19.71 6.58 11.44
N ALA A 687 -19.16 6.26 10.27
CA ALA A 687 -17.79 6.63 9.91
C ALA A 687 -17.59 8.16 9.96
N SER A 688 -18.52 8.92 9.40
CA SER A 688 -18.51 10.39 9.44
C SER A 688 -18.57 10.94 10.87
N ALA A 689 -19.34 10.31 11.76
CA ALA A 689 -19.41 10.70 13.18
C ALA A 689 -18.11 10.37 13.92
N TYR A 690 -17.47 9.22 13.64
CA TYR A 690 -16.15 8.92 14.19
C TYR A 690 -15.10 9.93 13.73
N GLU A 691 -15.09 10.29 12.45
CA GLU A 691 -14.15 11.28 11.91
C GLU A 691 -14.34 12.67 12.51
N SER A 692 -15.58 13.15 12.58
CA SER A 692 -15.88 14.53 12.99
C SER A 692 -16.02 14.72 14.50
N GLN A 693 -16.39 13.68 15.25
CA GLN A 693 -16.73 13.79 16.68
C GLN A 693 -15.87 12.91 17.59
N VAL A 694 -15.11 11.93 17.09
CA VAL A 694 -14.26 11.06 17.93
C VAL A 694 -12.78 11.30 17.66
N LYS A 695 -12.36 11.31 16.38
CA LYS A 695 -10.96 11.53 15.96
C LYS A 695 -10.32 12.81 16.55
N PRO A 696 -11.01 13.96 16.69
CA PRO A 696 -10.41 15.17 17.27
C PRO A 696 -9.87 14.97 18.69
N TYR A 697 -10.57 14.18 19.51
CA TYR A 697 -10.14 13.90 20.89
C TYR A 697 -8.80 13.18 20.97
N LEU A 698 -8.41 12.41 19.94
CA LEU A 698 -7.11 11.73 19.92
C LEU A 698 -5.96 12.76 20.04
N GLN A 699 -6.05 13.86 19.29
CA GLN A 699 -5.02 14.90 19.30
C GLN A 699 -5.12 15.79 20.55
N GLU A 700 -6.34 16.11 21.00
CA GLU A 700 -6.55 16.94 22.19
C GLU A 700 -6.02 16.25 23.46
N ILE A 701 -6.35 14.97 23.66
CA ILE A 701 -5.85 14.17 24.79
C ILE A 701 -4.33 14.03 24.70
N ARG A 702 -3.80 13.69 23.51
CA ARG A 702 -2.36 13.59 23.28
C ARG A 702 -1.63 14.87 23.69
N THR A 703 -2.14 16.03 23.33
CA THR A 703 -1.51 17.32 23.65
C THR A 703 -1.27 17.50 25.14
N HIS A 704 -2.18 17.03 25.99
CA HIS A 704 -2.00 17.08 27.45
C HIS A 704 -1.04 16.02 27.96
N ILE A 705 -1.06 14.81 27.39
CA ILE A 705 -0.12 13.73 27.74
C ILE A 705 1.31 14.14 27.40
N ASP A 706 1.54 14.66 26.20
CA ASP A 706 2.86 15.06 25.72
C ASP A 706 3.43 16.23 26.57
N LYS A 707 2.57 17.14 27.06
CA LYS A 707 2.97 18.17 28.03
C LYS A 707 3.33 17.59 29.40
N LEU A 708 2.62 16.56 29.86
CA LEU A 708 2.97 15.85 31.09
C LEU A 708 4.31 15.11 30.95
N GLU A 709 4.61 14.53 29.78
CA GLU A 709 5.88 13.82 29.53
C GLU A 709 7.13 14.71 29.72
N LEU A 710 6.99 16.00 29.44
CA LEU A 710 8.05 17.00 29.58
C LEU A 710 8.35 17.38 31.02
N VAL A 711 7.34 17.33 31.90
CA VAL A 711 7.45 17.85 33.26
C VAL A 711 7.54 16.77 34.32
N VAL A 712 6.98 15.59 34.06
CA VAL A 712 7.06 14.43 34.95
C VAL A 712 8.46 13.83 34.88
N ASP A 713 8.98 13.44 36.05
CA ASP A 713 10.27 12.77 36.15
C ASP A 713 10.38 11.58 35.17
N ASN A 714 11.48 11.55 34.42
CA ASN A 714 11.76 10.50 33.45
C ASN A 714 11.86 9.11 34.11
N GLU A 715 12.27 9.03 35.38
CA GLU A 715 12.33 7.77 36.14
C GLU A 715 10.93 7.18 36.40
N LEU A 716 9.91 8.02 36.47
CA LEU A 716 8.52 7.60 36.72
C LEU A 716 7.75 7.34 35.42
N TRP A 717 8.14 7.99 34.32
CA TRP A 717 7.38 7.96 33.08
C TRP A 717 7.23 6.53 32.51
N PRO A 718 5.99 6.06 32.26
CA PRO A 718 5.71 4.63 32.13
C PRO A 718 6.02 4.05 30.74
N LEU A 719 6.03 4.89 29.70
CA LEU A 719 6.18 4.45 28.31
C LEU A 719 7.57 4.82 27.76
N PRO A 720 8.19 3.98 26.92
CA PRO A 720 9.36 4.39 26.15
C PRO A 720 9.12 5.71 25.41
N LYS A 721 10.06 6.65 25.57
CA LYS A 721 9.99 7.97 24.93
C LYS A 721 10.43 7.86 23.46
N TYR A 722 10.05 8.81 22.61
CA TYR A 722 10.45 8.77 21.19
C TYR A 722 11.97 8.72 21.00
N ARG A 723 12.75 9.41 21.85
CA ARG A 723 14.22 9.35 21.81
C ARG A 723 14.77 7.93 22.01
N GLU A 724 14.04 7.06 22.71
CA GLU A 724 14.40 5.66 22.91
C GLU A 724 13.97 4.83 21.70
N LEU A 725 12.72 4.98 21.28
CA LEU A 725 12.13 4.24 20.15
C LEU A 725 12.87 4.48 18.81
N LEU A 726 13.40 5.69 18.60
CA LEU A 726 14.00 6.13 17.35
C LEU A 726 15.53 5.98 17.29
N PHE A 727 16.22 5.98 18.43
CA PHE A 727 17.69 6.07 18.45
C PHE A 727 18.41 5.04 19.31
N THR A 728 17.74 4.39 20.28
CA THR A 728 18.41 3.34 21.05
C THR A 728 18.54 2.08 20.21
N ARG A 729 19.73 1.47 20.21
CA ARG A 729 20.10 0.34 19.36
C ARG A 729 20.90 -0.68 20.14
#